data_AF-A0A842VZZ0-F1
#
_entry.id   AF-A0A842VZZ0-F1
#
_cell.length_a   1.000
_cell.length_b   1.000
_cell.length_c   1.000
_cell.angle_alpha   90.00
_cell.angle_beta   90.00
_cell.angle_gamma   90.00
#
_symmetry.space_group_name_H-M   'P 1'
#
loop_
_entity.id
_entity.type
_entity.pdbx_description
1 polymer ?
#
loop_
_entity_poly.entity_id
_entity_poly.type
_entity_poly.pdbx_seq_one_letter_code
_entity_poly.pdbx_strand_id
1 'polypeptide(L)'
;MVHENNALEIRMRKLLEALSSGLIEKAEIMNLAFLSAISGETIFMVGPPGIAKSLIARRLKFAFKNARSFEYLMHRFSTPDEIFGPISITKLKNEDILERNIDHYLPGANIAFLDEIWKAGPSIQNTLLTIINERKFLNGEEEIGVDLFGILAASNELPEKDQGLEALWDRFLIRVLVKNIENRDNFEEMILDTKDLYIDVIPEELKITKDEYYEWQDIRDNISVPTEVLNVINHIRVKIQKYNDKLLEEESEEPLLYVSDRRWKKIIKVLRTCAFLNGRNKVELIDCFLISYFIWNIPDQIDYVSQIVKECIQHQSYMVVPDVKSIRNVLEKIKLEVDNSIRHKEIRIIETPRIIKQKYYAIDNDDLDYKLIKIKEFNQLEENIESNLLLFNDNFDYQLKEDVIKLKNYQIRIDDKHYYLIMDELEKEDLVISKPSSLLHESWDKRMEDIIQIIKDHLSRISNYVSIELEDIKDNLFVSSHKADVILQKIEEVKTIFQQLELKCRELKDYYYNIEEKRTEISVKNKNQFEPDFAQMDNEDSIELRTKLIDELSNDSNKSLMTQNILDSMKLIPRHIYANLELSFKNKSNLTGMERDVLEKLYRNKPMSITTKQTSSAPNIIAIILSLASLEIGDKLLFIGAKGGYIQSLAAQIIGSSGNIISYSTDTKAIEKNKTICGTKTPYGSIMTWISGTDIFDTSKLQSFGKFDCIFVNGRMPEIPKQYVELMKLHGKLIAPIGDNSRQKFLVIQKEEEGIKEREISELSLIFGLPV
;
A
#
# COMPACT_ATOMS: atom_id res chain seq x y z
N MET A 1 4.14 38.68 -31.04
CA MET A 1 4.08 37.70 -29.91
C MET A 1 5.05 36.53 -30.09
N VAL A 2 4.79 35.48 -30.90
CA VAL A 2 5.72 34.31 -30.98
C VAL A 2 7.11 34.67 -31.52
N HIS A 3 7.19 35.50 -32.58
CA HIS A 3 8.47 35.96 -33.14
C HIS A 3 9.25 36.93 -32.24
N GLU A 4 8.57 37.72 -31.41
CA GLU A 4 9.21 38.64 -30.45
C GLU A 4 9.75 37.90 -29.23
N ASN A 5 9.01 36.89 -28.74
CA ASN A 5 9.41 36.07 -27.61
C ASN A 5 10.69 35.27 -27.88
N ASN A 6 10.82 34.73 -29.10
CA ASN A 6 12.02 33.97 -29.50
C ASN A 6 13.25 34.91 -29.68
N ALA A 7 13.04 36.14 -30.14
CA ALA A 7 14.11 37.15 -30.20
C ALA A 7 14.61 37.57 -28.81
N LEU A 8 13.71 37.68 -27.82
CA LEU A 8 14.06 37.96 -26.42
C LEU A 8 14.93 36.84 -25.85
N GLU A 9 14.52 35.58 -25.99
CA GLU A 9 15.27 34.44 -25.48
C GLU A 9 16.70 34.39 -26.05
N ILE A 10 16.84 34.55 -27.37
CA ILE A 10 18.15 34.57 -28.04
C ILE A 10 19.03 35.72 -27.53
N ARG A 11 18.45 36.92 -27.32
CA ARG A 11 19.17 38.07 -26.75
C ARG A 11 19.63 37.76 -25.33
N MET A 12 18.77 37.17 -24.49
CA MET A 12 19.09 36.84 -23.10
C MET A 12 20.15 35.75 -23.00
N ARG A 13 20.11 34.72 -23.87
CA ARG A 13 21.13 33.67 -23.95
C ARG A 13 22.51 34.26 -24.22
N LYS A 14 22.63 35.10 -25.25
CA LYS A 14 23.89 35.78 -25.60
C LYS A 14 24.38 36.70 -24.47
N LEU A 15 23.46 37.38 -23.79
CA LEU A 15 23.79 38.24 -22.65
C LEU A 15 24.36 37.42 -21.47
N LEU A 16 23.71 36.30 -21.12
CA LEU A 16 24.16 35.42 -20.03
C LEU A 16 25.49 34.73 -20.35
N GLU A 17 25.70 34.30 -21.60
CA GLU A 17 26.98 33.77 -22.07
C GLU A 17 28.09 34.81 -21.93
N ALA A 18 27.84 36.06 -22.35
CA ALA A 18 28.80 37.15 -22.21
C ALA A 18 29.11 37.48 -20.73
N LEU A 19 28.09 37.50 -19.85
CA LEU A 19 28.25 37.73 -18.41
C LEU A 19 29.06 36.60 -17.73
N SER A 20 28.85 35.37 -18.17
CA SER A 20 29.48 34.16 -17.61
C SER A 20 30.88 33.88 -18.19
N SER A 21 31.27 34.53 -19.28
CA SER A 21 32.57 34.33 -19.92
C SER A 21 33.76 34.61 -18.98
N GLY A 22 34.56 33.59 -18.66
CA GLY A 22 35.68 33.69 -17.70
C GLY A 22 35.27 33.53 -16.22
N LEU A 23 34.00 33.25 -15.93
CA LEU A 23 33.55 32.81 -14.60
C LEU A 23 33.48 31.29 -14.53
N ILE A 24 34.60 30.69 -14.14
CA ILE A 24 34.77 29.25 -14.09
C ILE A 24 33.93 28.64 -12.95
N GLU A 25 33.06 27.68 -13.28
CA GLU A 25 32.12 27.03 -12.35
C GLU A 25 31.17 27.98 -11.60
N LYS A 26 30.92 29.19 -12.13
CA LYS A 26 29.99 30.17 -11.52
C LYS A 26 28.88 30.64 -12.45
N ALA A 27 28.71 30.01 -13.62
CA ALA A 27 27.66 30.36 -14.58
C ALA A 27 26.24 30.28 -13.97
N GLU A 28 25.92 29.21 -13.22
CA GLU A 28 24.61 29.05 -12.56
C GLU A 28 24.34 30.20 -11.56
N ILE A 29 25.36 30.63 -10.82
CA ILE A 29 25.26 31.73 -9.84
C ILE A 29 25.05 33.06 -10.56
N MET A 30 25.74 33.30 -11.67
CA MET A 30 25.54 34.49 -12.50
C MET A 30 24.13 34.52 -13.08
N ASN A 31 23.62 33.40 -13.58
CA ASN A 31 22.26 33.30 -14.12
C ASN A 31 21.22 33.58 -13.02
N LEU A 32 21.40 33.04 -11.81
CA LEU A 32 20.54 33.32 -10.66
C LEU A 32 20.62 34.79 -10.20
N ALA A 33 21.82 35.38 -10.21
CA ALA A 33 22.01 36.79 -9.88
C ALA A 33 21.32 37.70 -10.90
N PHE A 34 21.44 37.39 -12.19
CA PHE A 34 20.72 38.08 -13.25
C PHE A 34 19.20 37.95 -13.09
N LEU A 35 18.70 36.73 -12.87
CA LEU A 35 17.28 36.48 -12.62
C LEU A 35 16.77 37.25 -11.39
N SER A 36 17.58 37.35 -10.32
CA SER A 36 17.24 38.15 -9.13
C SER A 36 17.09 39.63 -9.47
N ALA A 37 18.00 40.18 -10.28
CA ALA A 37 17.95 41.59 -10.67
C ALA A 37 16.77 41.89 -11.59
N ILE A 38 16.50 41.04 -12.60
CA ILE A 38 15.34 41.25 -13.49
C ILE A 38 14.02 41.07 -12.76
N SER A 39 13.95 40.16 -11.78
CA SER A 39 12.74 40.03 -10.96
C SER A 39 12.59 41.15 -9.92
N GLY A 40 13.57 42.03 -9.75
CA GLY A 40 13.60 43.04 -8.69
C GLY A 40 13.59 42.40 -7.29
N GLU A 41 14.22 41.23 -7.15
CA GLU A 41 14.39 40.51 -5.90
C GLU A 41 15.87 40.54 -5.47
N THR A 42 16.16 39.93 -4.32
CA THR A 42 17.51 39.97 -3.72
C THR A 42 18.12 38.58 -3.67
N ILE A 43 19.45 38.55 -3.81
CA ILE A 43 20.25 37.33 -3.75
C ILE A 43 21.28 37.41 -2.63
N PHE A 44 21.45 36.31 -1.92
CA PHE A 44 22.45 36.15 -0.88
C PHE A 44 23.41 35.00 -1.21
N MET A 45 24.71 35.29 -1.10
CA MET A 45 25.80 34.36 -1.39
C MET A 45 26.55 33.99 -0.10
N VAL A 46 26.45 32.73 0.30
CA VAL A 46 27.23 32.15 1.40
C VAL A 46 28.45 31.45 0.84
N GLY A 47 29.62 31.64 1.44
CA GLY A 47 30.81 30.84 1.10
C GLY A 47 32.08 31.48 1.64
N PRO A 48 33.25 30.86 1.50
CA PRO A 48 34.52 31.45 1.93
C PRO A 48 34.88 32.75 1.17
N PRO A 49 35.81 33.57 1.69
CA PRO A 49 36.35 34.71 0.95
C PRO A 49 37.20 34.24 -0.25
N GLY A 50 37.30 35.07 -1.30
CA GLY A 50 38.16 34.81 -2.46
C GLY A 50 37.56 33.99 -3.61
N ILE A 51 36.27 33.62 -3.53
CA ILE A 51 35.58 32.78 -4.53
C ILE A 51 34.79 33.56 -5.60
N ALA A 52 35.26 34.77 -5.95
CA ALA A 52 34.66 35.64 -6.96
C ALA A 52 33.23 36.18 -6.66
N LYS A 53 32.79 36.23 -5.40
CA LYS A 53 31.48 36.80 -5.00
C LYS A 53 31.30 38.27 -5.44
N SER A 54 32.31 39.10 -5.18
CA SER A 54 32.30 40.52 -5.61
C SER A 54 32.37 40.68 -7.13
N LEU A 55 33.09 39.78 -7.82
CA LEU A 55 33.21 39.81 -9.29
C LEU A 55 31.85 39.57 -9.97
N ILE A 56 31.03 38.64 -9.45
CA ILE A 56 29.67 38.39 -9.97
C ILE A 56 28.83 39.67 -9.89
N ALA A 57 28.86 40.36 -8.75
CA ALA A 57 28.09 41.59 -8.57
C ALA A 57 28.56 42.73 -9.48
N ARG A 58 29.88 42.87 -9.68
CA ARG A 58 30.46 43.86 -10.59
C ARG A 58 30.05 43.61 -12.03
N ARG A 59 30.08 42.35 -12.47
CA ARG A 59 29.71 41.97 -13.85
C ARG A 59 28.24 42.15 -14.14
N LEU A 60 27.38 41.87 -13.17
CA LEU A 60 25.93 42.05 -13.33
C LEU A 60 25.55 43.49 -13.72
N LYS A 61 26.32 44.49 -13.30
CA LYS A 61 26.15 45.90 -13.72
C LYS A 61 26.17 46.05 -15.25
N PHE A 62 27.04 45.32 -15.95
CA PHE A 62 27.19 45.43 -17.40
C PHE A 62 25.97 44.93 -18.18
N ALA A 63 25.06 44.19 -17.53
CA ALA A 63 23.80 43.79 -18.12
C ALA A 63 22.84 44.96 -18.42
N PHE A 64 23.03 46.10 -17.74
CA PHE A 64 22.13 47.25 -17.81
C PHE A 64 22.84 48.47 -18.40
N LYS A 65 22.13 49.21 -19.24
CA LYS A 65 22.65 50.43 -19.87
C LYS A 65 22.74 51.56 -18.86
N ASN A 66 23.91 52.21 -18.77
CA ASN A 66 24.19 53.32 -17.86
C ASN A 66 23.92 53.03 -16.36
N ALA A 67 23.94 51.76 -15.95
CA ALA A 67 23.69 51.40 -14.56
C ALA A 67 24.82 51.85 -13.63
N ARG A 68 24.45 52.34 -12.46
CA ARG A 68 25.37 52.69 -11.37
C ARG A 68 25.48 51.51 -10.41
N SER A 69 26.71 51.20 -10.01
CA SER A 69 27.01 50.15 -9.03
C SER A 69 27.48 50.77 -7.71
N PHE A 70 26.94 50.27 -6.60
CA PHE A 70 27.42 50.58 -5.26
C PHE A 70 28.00 49.30 -4.64
N GLU A 71 29.20 49.37 -4.10
CA GLU A 71 29.88 48.25 -3.45
C GLU A 71 30.39 48.70 -2.09
N TYR A 72 30.06 47.93 -1.04
CA TYR A 72 30.46 48.24 0.32
C TYR A 72 30.74 46.99 1.14
N LEU A 73 31.83 47.02 1.91
CA LEU A 73 32.19 45.99 2.87
C LEU A 73 31.73 46.41 4.27
N MET A 74 30.78 45.67 4.83
CA MET A 74 30.22 45.97 6.15
C MET A 74 31.17 45.55 7.28
N HIS A 75 31.31 46.41 8.26
CA HIS A 75 32.00 46.15 9.52
C HIS A 75 31.17 46.66 10.70
N ARG A 76 31.53 46.24 11.92
CA ARG A 76 30.78 46.59 13.16
C ARG A 76 30.72 48.09 13.46
N PHE A 77 31.54 48.89 12.79
CA PHE A 77 31.62 50.35 12.94
C PHE A 77 31.09 51.11 11.73
N SER A 78 30.53 50.42 10.72
CA SER A 78 30.01 51.09 9.53
C SER A 78 28.89 52.04 9.93
N THR A 79 28.90 53.23 9.35
CA THR A 79 27.92 54.27 9.66
C THR A 79 26.88 54.38 8.55
N PRO A 80 25.65 54.82 8.85
CA PRO A 80 24.64 55.08 7.82
C PRO A 80 25.10 56.07 6.74
N ASP A 81 25.98 57.01 7.08
CA ASP A 81 26.45 58.04 6.14
C ASP A 81 27.41 57.49 5.07
N GLU A 82 28.16 56.42 5.40
CA GLU A 82 29.02 55.71 4.43
C GLU A 82 28.21 54.95 3.38
N ILE A 83 26.97 54.56 3.72
CA ILE A 83 26.16 53.66 2.89
C ILE A 83 25.06 54.41 2.16
N PHE A 84 24.40 55.34 2.84
CA PHE A 84 23.26 56.11 2.33
C PHE A 84 23.63 57.54 1.94
N GLY A 85 24.87 57.95 2.20
CA GLY A 85 25.38 59.27 1.85
C GLY A 85 25.46 60.23 3.05
N PRO A 86 26.48 61.10 3.09
CA PRO A 86 26.65 62.07 4.15
C PRO A 86 25.59 63.17 4.07
N ILE A 87 25.27 63.75 5.22
CA ILE A 87 24.39 64.91 5.32
C ILE A 87 25.04 66.11 4.64
N SER A 88 24.28 66.82 3.81
CA SER A 88 24.71 68.04 3.13
C SER A 88 24.82 69.18 4.13
N ILE A 89 26.06 69.53 4.50
CA ILE A 89 26.36 70.64 5.41
C ILE A 89 25.86 71.97 4.83
N THR A 90 25.88 72.12 3.51
CA THR A 90 25.44 73.34 2.81
C THR A 90 23.94 73.57 2.96
N LYS A 91 23.13 72.51 2.74
CA LYS A 91 21.67 72.58 2.87
C LYS A 91 21.26 72.73 4.34
N LEU A 92 21.92 72.02 5.25
CA LEU A 92 21.68 72.19 6.68
C LEU A 92 22.00 73.60 7.17
N LYS A 93 23.10 74.21 6.70
CA LYS A 93 23.55 75.53 7.16
C LYS A 93 22.78 76.70 6.54
N ASN A 94 22.34 76.57 5.29
CA ASN A 94 21.73 77.67 4.54
C ASN A 94 20.20 77.59 4.49
N GLU A 95 19.63 76.39 4.58
CA GLU A 95 18.20 76.12 4.37
C GLU A 95 17.55 75.45 5.60
N ASP A 96 18.31 75.11 6.65
CA ASP A 96 17.86 74.33 7.83
C ASP A 96 17.24 72.97 7.48
N ILE A 97 17.55 72.41 6.31
CA ILE A 97 17.02 71.12 5.81
C ILE A 97 18.07 70.01 5.99
N LEU A 98 17.66 68.89 6.60
CA LEU A 98 18.49 67.70 6.78
C LEU A 98 18.39 66.78 5.56
N GLU A 99 19.23 66.96 4.55
CA GLU A 99 19.23 66.15 3.33
C GLU A 99 20.60 65.48 3.11
N ARG A 100 20.61 64.23 2.62
CA ARG A 100 21.82 63.46 2.28
C ARG A 100 22.18 63.53 0.81
N ASN A 101 23.48 63.51 0.53
CA ASN A 101 24.03 63.37 -0.82
C ASN A 101 24.05 61.90 -1.25
N ILE A 102 23.12 61.50 -2.12
CA ILE A 102 22.85 60.08 -2.43
C ILE A 102 23.46 59.55 -3.73
N ASP A 103 23.98 60.43 -4.62
CA ASP A 103 24.30 60.09 -6.02
C ASP A 103 25.30 58.94 -6.23
N HIS A 104 26.25 58.79 -5.30
CA HIS A 104 27.31 57.77 -5.33
C HIS A 104 27.12 56.67 -4.27
N TYR A 105 25.95 56.66 -3.63
CA TYR A 105 25.62 55.80 -2.51
C TYR A 105 24.48 54.84 -2.88
N LEU A 106 24.10 53.98 -1.94
CA LEU A 106 23.11 52.94 -2.17
C LEU A 106 21.77 53.47 -2.75
N PRO A 107 21.18 54.59 -2.27
CA PRO A 107 19.91 55.09 -2.83
C PRO A 107 20.02 55.57 -4.29
N GLY A 108 21.21 55.99 -4.74
CA GLY A 108 21.47 56.44 -6.12
C GLY A 108 21.97 55.34 -7.06
N ALA A 109 22.13 54.10 -6.58
CA ALA A 109 22.65 52.99 -7.36
C ALA A 109 21.54 52.13 -7.97
N ASN A 110 21.86 51.44 -9.06
CA ASN A 110 20.96 50.47 -9.70
C ASN A 110 21.29 49.03 -9.29
N ILE A 111 22.56 48.74 -9.05
CA ILE A 111 23.03 47.45 -8.52
C ILE A 111 23.82 47.73 -7.24
N ALA A 112 23.45 47.07 -6.14
CA ALA A 112 24.15 47.19 -4.87
C ALA A 112 24.78 45.84 -4.47
N PHE A 113 26.07 45.86 -4.11
CA PHE A 113 26.79 44.74 -3.51
C PHE A 113 27.16 45.06 -2.07
N LEU A 114 26.66 44.25 -1.13
CA LEU A 114 26.90 44.41 0.30
C LEU A 114 27.63 43.17 0.82
N ASP A 115 28.94 43.30 1.06
CA ASP A 115 29.75 42.23 1.61
C ASP A 115 29.72 42.26 3.14
N GLU A 116 29.79 41.09 3.76
CA GLU A 116 29.69 40.87 5.21
C GLU A 116 28.46 41.48 5.88
N ILE A 117 27.29 41.35 5.24
CA ILE A 117 26.04 42.01 5.64
C ILE A 117 25.64 41.83 7.12
N TRP A 118 26.00 40.70 7.75
CA TRP A 118 25.66 40.41 9.15
C TRP A 118 26.47 41.23 10.16
N LYS A 119 27.54 41.92 9.73
CA LYS A 119 28.35 42.80 10.58
C LYS A 119 27.78 44.22 10.68
N ALA A 120 26.72 44.54 9.94
CA ALA A 120 26.10 45.86 9.93
C ALA A 120 25.38 46.18 11.25
N GLY A 121 25.42 47.45 11.70
CA GLY A 121 24.70 47.89 12.90
C GLY A 121 23.18 48.01 12.70
N PRO A 122 22.38 48.05 13.78
CA PRO A 122 20.90 48.06 13.70
C PRO A 122 20.30 49.22 12.89
N SER A 123 20.92 50.40 12.89
CA SER A 123 20.47 51.57 12.13
C SER A 123 20.56 51.34 10.62
N ILE A 124 21.64 50.70 10.16
CA ILE A 124 21.83 50.31 8.76
C ILE A 124 20.82 49.24 8.39
N GLN A 125 20.67 48.22 9.24
CA GLN A 125 19.74 47.12 9.00
C GLN A 125 18.31 47.64 8.80
N ASN A 126 17.78 48.47 9.71
CA ASN A 126 16.42 49.02 9.61
C ASN A 126 16.20 49.84 8.34
N THR A 127 17.20 50.61 7.92
CA THR A 127 17.10 51.39 6.69
C THR A 127 17.15 50.50 5.45
N LEU A 128 18.02 49.49 5.43
CA LEU A 128 18.07 48.48 4.37
C LEU A 128 16.77 47.68 4.28
N LEU A 129 16.13 47.39 5.41
CA LEU A 129 14.82 46.77 5.46
C LEU A 129 13.81 47.60 4.64
N THR A 130 13.69 48.91 4.91
CA THR A 130 12.79 49.80 4.16
C THR A 130 13.12 49.81 2.66
N ILE A 131 14.40 49.94 2.31
CA ILE A 131 14.83 49.96 0.89
C ILE A 131 14.50 48.64 0.18
N ILE A 132 14.76 47.48 0.81
CA ILE A 132 14.52 46.17 0.20
C ILE A 132 13.01 45.89 0.03
N ASN A 133 12.18 46.37 0.96
CA ASN A 133 10.73 46.11 0.93
C ASN A 133 9.96 47.09 0.07
N GLU A 134 10.16 48.38 0.33
CA GLU A 134 9.32 49.45 -0.20
C GLU A 134 9.95 50.08 -1.43
N ARG A 135 11.24 49.83 -1.68
CA ARG A 135 12.03 50.51 -2.73
C ARG A 135 12.00 52.03 -2.56
N LYS A 136 11.99 52.45 -1.30
CA LYS A 136 11.96 53.85 -0.90
C LYS A 136 13.02 54.13 0.16
N PHE A 137 13.46 55.37 0.20
CA PHE A 137 14.43 55.86 1.16
C PHE A 137 13.94 57.20 1.72
N LEU A 138 13.99 57.34 3.05
CA LEU A 138 13.67 58.60 3.71
C LEU A 138 14.92 59.48 3.72
N ASN A 139 14.92 60.53 2.90
CA ASN A 139 16.00 61.49 2.81
C ASN A 139 15.63 62.78 3.55
N GLY A 140 15.78 62.76 4.88
CA GLY A 140 15.30 63.85 5.73
C GLY A 140 13.80 63.76 5.94
N GLU A 141 13.06 64.75 5.44
CA GLU A 141 11.59 64.80 5.48
C GLU A 141 10.93 64.23 4.21
N GLU A 142 11.69 64.09 3.12
CA GLU A 142 11.16 63.60 1.84
C GLU A 142 11.41 62.10 1.63
N GLU A 143 10.41 61.42 1.10
CA GLU A 143 10.50 60.02 0.72
C GLU A 143 10.82 59.90 -0.77
N ILE A 144 11.99 59.34 -1.11
CA ILE A 144 12.44 59.18 -2.49
C ILE A 144 12.35 57.71 -2.93
N GLY A 145 11.99 57.49 -4.20
CA GLY A 145 12.04 56.17 -4.83
C GLY A 145 13.48 55.76 -5.13
N VAL A 146 13.79 54.48 -4.90
CA VAL A 146 15.11 53.91 -5.12
C VAL A 146 15.07 52.97 -6.33
N ASP A 147 15.77 53.34 -7.39
CA ASP A 147 15.83 52.62 -8.68
C ASP A 147 16.81 51.43 -8.67
N LEU A 148 16.76 50.62 -7.62
CA LEU A 148 17.57 49.42 -7.48
C LEU A 148 16.97 48.25 -8.27
N PHE A 149 17.66 47.85 -9.35
CA PHE A 149 17.36 46.64 -10.10
C PHE A 149 17.75 45.39 -9.29
N GLY A 150 18.92 45.38 -8.65
CA GLY A 150 19.43 44.19 -7.96
C GLY A 150 20.19 44.51 -6.68
N ILE A 151 19.97 43.70 -5.64
CA ILE A 151 20.75 43.74 -4.40
C ILE A 151 21.37 42.37 -4.18
N LEU A 152 22.70 42.36 -4.12
CA LEU A 152 23.52 41.19 -3.91
C LEU A 152 24.19 41.35 -2.55
N ALA A 153 23.94 40.41 -1.65
CA ALA A 153 24.63 40.37 -0.36
C ALA A 153 25.51 39.12 -0.27
N ALA A 154 26.63 39.25 0.42
CA ALA A 154 27.52 38.14 0.70
C ALA A 154 27.88 38.11 2.19
N SER A 155 28.15 36.91 2.70
CA SER A 155 28.87 36.73 3.95
C SER A 155 29.51 35.35 3.99
N ASN A 156 30.45 35.18 4.92
CA ASN A 156 31.04 33.88 5.20
C ASN A 156 30.22 33.08 6.22
N GLU A 157 29.36 33.76 6.97
CA GLU A 157 28.57 33.18 8.07
C GLU A 157 27.07 33.42 7.85
N LEU A 158 26.25 32.70 8.62
CA LEU A 158 24.81 32.94 8.74
C LEU A 158 24.53 33.84 9.95
N PRO A 159 23.38 34.53 9.99
CA PRO A 159 23.05 35.35 11.15
C PRO A 159 22.88 34.47 12.40
N GLU A 160 23.44 34.89 13.53
CA GLU A 160 23.20 34.22 14.81
C GLU A 160 21.72 34.36 15.23
N LYS A 161 21.21 33.35 15.94
CA LYS A 161 19.86 33.39 16.54
C LYS A 161 19.80 34.55 17.55
N ASP A 162 18.64 35.20 17.63
CA ASP A 162 18.33 36.30 18.57
C ASP A 162 18.95 37.69 18.29
N GLN A 163 19.67 37.89 17.18
CA GLN A 163 20.21 39.21 16.81
C GLN A 163 19.21 40.13 16.08
N GLY A 164 17.95 39.72 15.90
CA GLY A 164 16.94 40.46 15.12
C GLY A 164 17.17 40.46 13.59
N LEU A 165 18.21 39.74 13.13
CA LEU A 165 18.60 39.62 11.72
C LEU A 165 17.69 38.71 10.90
N GLU A 166 16.81 37.94 11.54
CA GLU A 166 15.87 37.02 10.88
C GLU A 166 14.94 37.75 9.91
N ALA A 167 14.52 38.97 10.28
CA ALA A 167 13.68 39.81 9.44
C ALA A 167 14.39 40.26 8.16
N LEU A 168 15.72 40.41 8.18
CA LEU A 168 16.53 40.69 7.01
C LEU A 168 16.79 39.39 6.22
N TRP A 169 17.03 38.28 6.92
CA TRP A 169 17.27 36.98 6.33
C TRP A 169 16.09 36.46 5.49
N ASP A 170 14.85 36.65 5.96
CA ASP A 170 13.66 36.31 5.17
C ASP A 170 13.52 37.19 3.91
N ARG A 171 14.15 38.36 3.86
CA ARG A 171 14.09 39.26 2.69
C ARG A 171 15.04 38.88 1.58
N PHE A 172 16.06 38.07 1.86
CA PHE A 172 16.88 37.44 0.84
C PHE A 172 16.15 36.23 0.27
N LEU A 173 15.57 36.42 -0.92
CA LEU A 173 14.75 35.41 -1.58
C LEU A 173 15.63 34.29 -2.13
N ILE A 174 16.62 34.65 -2.95
CA ILE A 174 17.53 33.68 -3.57
C ILE A 174 18.73 33.47 -2.65
N ARG A 175 18.99 32.22 -2.29
CA ARG A 175 20.10 31.86 -1.41
C ARG A 175 20.98 30.84 -2.11
N VAL A 176 22.26 31.17 -2.23
CA VAL A 176 23.24 30.36 -2.97
C VAL A 176 24.44 30.05 -2.08
N LEU A 177 24.79 28.77 -2.00
CA LEU A 177 26.06 28.32 -1.44
C LEU A 177 27.13 28.32 -2.54
N VAL A 178 28.09 29.21 -2.43
CA VAL A 178 29.21 29.36 -3.35
C VAL A 178 30.37 28.51 -2.85
N LYS A 179 30.72 27.48 -3.60
CA LYS A 179 31.86 26.59 -3.32
C LYS A 179 33.13 27.03 -4.05
N ASN A 180 34.27 26.49 -3.63
CA ASN A 180 35.53 26.60 -4.40
C ASN A 180 35.39 25.87 -5.75
N ILE A 181 36.36 26.10 -6.65
CA ILE A 181 36.45 25.33 -7.91
C ILE A 181 36.75 23.88 -7.55
N GLU A 182 35.92 22.95 -8.02
CA GLU A 182 36.05 21.52 -7.73
C GLU A 182 36.81 20.77 -8.83
N ASN A 183 36.62 21.15 -10.10
CA ASN A 183 37.29 20.49 -11.22
C ASN A 183 38.71 21.02 -11.40
N ARG A 184 39.66 20.09 -11.52
CA ARG A 184 41.08 20.40 -11.72
C ARG A 184 41.36 21.14 -13.02
N ASP A 185 40.76 20.74 -14.13
CA ASP A 185 41.01 21.35 -15.45
C ASP A 185 40.55 22.81 -15.46
N ASN A 186 39.38 23.05 -14.87
CA ASN A 186 38.81 24.38 -14.64
C ASN A 186 39.72 25.24 -13.73
N PHE A 187 40.31 24.65 -12.69
CA PHE A 187 41.23 25.35 -11.82
C PHE A 187 42.52 25.74 -12.55
N GLU A 188 43.06 24.84 -13.38
CA GLU A 188 44.23 25.12 -14.21
C GLU A 188 43.92 26.22 -15.24
N GLU A 189 42.76 26.21 -15.89
CA GLU A 189 42.29 27.27 -16.79
C GLU A 189 42.20 28.62 -16.07
N MET A 190 41.65 28.67 -14.85
CA MET A 190 41.52 29.89 -14.07
C MET A 190 42.88 30.52 -13.76
N ILE A 191 43.88 29.70 -13.42
CA ILE A 191 45.23 30.19 -13.09
C ILE A 191 45.95 30.71 -14.33
N LEU A 192 45.70 30.09 -15.48
CA LEU A 192 46.34 30.45 -16.74
C LEU A 192 45.63 31.60 -17.46
N ASP A 193 44.40 31.95 -17.08
CA ASP A 193 43.65 33.04 -17.68
C ASP A 193 44.29 34.41 -17.36
N THR A 194 44.72 35.12 -18.39
CA THR A 194 45.30 36.47 -18.29
C THR A 194 44.30 37.57 -18.65
N LYS A 195 43.03 37.21 -18.96
CA LYS A 195 42.01 38.20 -19.33
C LYS A 195 41.67 39.09 -18.15
N ASP A 196 41.50 40.38 -18.43
CA ASP A 196 40.97 41.31 -17.44
C ASP A 196 39.46 41.06 -17.28
N LEU A 197 39.09 40.46 -16.14
CA LEU A 197 37.71 40.09 -15.83
C LEU A 197 36.83 41.29 -15.45
N TYR A 198 37.41 42.50 -15.32
CA TYR A 198 36.72 43.73 -14.94
C TYR A 198 36.29 44.61 -16.12
N ILE A 199 36.67 44.25 -17.35
CA ILE A 199 36.29 44.99 -18.55
C ILE A 199 34.85 44.65 -18.96
N ASP A 200 34.12 45.67 -19.40
CA ASP A 200 32.83 45.50 -20.04
C ASP A 200 33.02 44.88 -21.43
N VAL A 201 32.67 43.60 -21.53
CA VAL A 201 32.73 42.82 -22.78
C VAL A 201 31.37 42.71 -23.47
N ILE A 202 30.34 43.39 -22.95
CA ILE A 202 28.95 43.21 -23.40
C ILE A 202 28.61 44.25 -24.47
N PRO A 203 28.19 43.83 -25.68
CA PRO A 203 27.68 44.75 -26.70
C PRO A 203 26.50 45.60 -26.21
N GLU A 204 26.48 46.88 -26.58
CA GLU A 204 25.42 47.83 -26.20
C GLU A 204 24.01 47.39 -26.62
N GLU A 205 23.90 46.62 -27.71
CA GLU A 205 22.64 46.08 -28.22
C GLU A 205 22.01 45.03 -27.30
N LEU A 206 22.84 44.33 -26.51
CA LEU A 206 22.36 43.31 -25.57
C LEU A 206 21.93 43.91 -24.23
N LYS A 207 22.45 45.08 -23.87
CA LYS A 207 22.20 45.74 -22.57
C LYS A 207 20.75 46.17 -22.43
N ILE A 208 20.24 46.07 -21.21
CA ILE A 208 18.84 46.35 -20.88
C ILE A 208 18.70 47.82 -20.48
N THR A 209 17.77 48.51 -21.10
CA THR A 209 17.43 49.90 -20.77
C THR A 209 16.48 49.98 -19.57
N LYS A 210 16.42 51.17 -18.94
CA LYS A 210 15.52 51.40 -17.80
C LYS A 210 14.05 51.22 -18.20
N ASP A 211 13.66 51.72 -19.37
CA ASP A 211 12.29 51.63 -19.87
C ASP A 211 11.90 50.17 -20.16
N GLU A 212 12.78 49.40 -20.81
CA GLU A 212 12.59 47.95 -21.02
C GLU A 212 12.43 47.22 -19.67
N TYR A 213 13.26 47.55 -18.67
CA TYR A 213 13.19 46.89 -17.37
C TYR A 213 11.81 47.04 -16.71
N TYR A 214 11.22 48.25 -16.70
CA TYR A 214 9.89 48.47 -16.10
C TYR A 214 8.78 47.86 -16.95
N GLU A 215 8.87 47.94 -18.28
CA GLU A 215 7.92 47.28 -19.18
C GLU A 215 7.88 45.76 -18.93
N TRP A 216 9.04 45.14 -18.71
CA TRP A 216 9.13 43.72 -18.40
C TRP A 216 8.54 43.37 -17.03
N GLN A 217 8.55 44.28 -16.05
CA GLN A 217 7.88 44.06 -14.78
C GLN A 217 6.37 43.88 -14.96
N ASP A 218 5.77 44.69 -15.84
CA ASP A 218 4.33 44.67 -16.10
C ASP A 218 3.94 43.44 -16.94
N ILE A 219 4.72 43.12 -17.97
CA ILE A 219 4.47 41.94 -18.82
C ILE A 219 4.58 40.65 -18.01
N ARG A 220 5.56 40.53 -17.12
CA ARG A 220 5.75 39.37 -16.25
C ARG A 220 4.48 39.04 -15.46
N ASP A 221 3.77 40.04 -14.95
CA ASP A 221 2.61 39.80 -14.07
C ASP A 221 1.43 39.17 -14.82
N ASN A 222 1.42 39.25 -16.16
CA ASN A 222 0.44 38.58 -17.02
C ASN A 222 0.77 37.11 -17.31
N ILE A 223 1.93 36.60 -16.90
CA ILE A 223 2.31 35.20 -17.14
C ILE A 223 1.47 34.27 -16.30
N SER A 224 0.83 33.33 -16.98
CA SER A 224 -0.05 32.35 -16.37
C SER A 224 0.73 31.35 -15.52
N VAL A 225 0.16 30.97 -14.38
CA VAL A 225 0.71 29.93 -13.49
C VAL A 225 -0.27 28.76 -13.55
N PRO A 226 0.10 27.65 -14.22
CA PRO A 226 -0.76 26.47 -14.32
C PRO A 226 -1.03 25.82 -12.95
N THR A 227 -2.13 25.08 -12.86
CA THR A 227 -2.53 24.37 -11.63
C THR A 227 -1.51 23.34 -11.18
N GLU A 228 -0.79 22.74 -12.11
CA GLU A 228 0.28 21.77 -11.89
C GLU A 228 1.40 22.38 -11.05
N VAL A 229 1.80 23.62 -11.36
CA VAL A 229 2.81 24.38 -10.60
C VAL A 229 2.31 24.67 -9.18
N LEU A 230 1.04 25.07 -9.03
CA LEU A 230 0.44 25.28 -7.71
C LEU A 230 0.38 23.98 -6.89
N ASN A 231 0.11 22.86 -7.54
CA ASN A 231 0.10 21.55 -6.89
C ASN A 231 1.51 21.13 -6.43
N VAL A 232 2.57 21.41 -7.23
CA VAL A 232 3.96 21.23 -6.79
C VAL A 232 4.21 22.01 -5.50
N ILE A 233 3.86 23.30 -5.46
CA ILE A 233 4.06 24.16 -4.29
C ILE A 233 3.30 23.62 -3.06
N ASN A 234 2.04 23.22 -3.22
CA ASN A 234 1.25 22.65 -2.13
C ASN A 234 1.86 21.35 -1.59
N HIS A 235 2.34 20.47 -2.48
CA HIS A 235 3.02 19.24 -2.07
C HIS A 235 4.32 19.52 -1.34
N ILE A 236 5.11 20.51 -1.78
CA ILE A 236 6.31 20.95 -1.08
C ILE A 236 5.96 21.45 0.32
N ARG A 237 4.90 22.26 0.49
CA ARG A 237 4.45 22.74 1.81
C ARG A 237 4.10 21.57 2.75
N VAL A 238 3.37 20.58 2.26
CA VAL A 238 3.02 19.38 3.05
C VAL A 238 4.26 18.57 3.42
N LYS A 239 5.23 18.42 2.52
CA LYS A 239 6.49 17.71 2.78
C LYS A 239 7.35 18.45 3.81
N ILE A 240 7.44 19.77 3.74
CA ILE A 240 8.11 20.62 4.75
C ILE A 240 7.46 20.43 6.11
N GLN A 241 6.12 20.42 6.18
CA GLN A 241 5.42 20.22 7.44
C GLN A 241 5.76 18.85 8.04
N LYS A 242 5.72 17.78 7.25
CA LYS A 242 6.12 16.43 7.69
C LYS A 242 7.57 16.36 8.17
N TYR A 243 8.49 17.08 7.51
CA TYR A 243 9.88 17.18 7.95
C TYR A 243 9.99 17.80 9.34
N ASN A 244 9.31 18.92 9.54
CA ASN A 244 9.31 19.63 10.81
C ASN A 244 8.64 18.80 11.92
N ASP A 245 7.51 18.14 11.62
CA ASP A 245 6.83 17.25 12.56
C ASP A 245 7.76 16.11 13.02
N LYS A 246 8.50 15.51 12.07
CA LYS A 246 9.49 14.47 12.38
C LYS A 246 10.62 14.98 13.29
N LEU A 247 11.18 16.17 13.01
CA LEU A 247 12.23 16.74 13.86
C LEU A 247 11.73 17.02 15.29
N LEU A 248 10.48 17.45 15.43
CA LEU A 248 9.85 17.68 16.73
C LEU A 248 9.58 16.37 17.49
N GLU A 249 9.17 15.30 16.79
CA GLU A 249 8.99 13.96 17.36
C GLU A 249 10.32 13.33 17.82
N GLU A 250 11.42 13.61 17.11
CA GLU A 250 12.76 13.09 17.38
C GLU A 250 13.56 13.95 18.39
N GLU A 251 12.97 15.01 18.95
CA GLU A 251 13.63 15.99 19.84
C GLU A 251 14.98 16.52 19.27
N SER A 252 15.05 16.68 17.95
CA SER A 252 16.27 17.14 17.27
C SER A 252 16.55 18.63 17.55
N GLU A 253 17.82 18.98 17.75
CA GLU A 253 18.27 20.37 17.90
C GLU A 253 18.37 21.13 16.56
N GLU A 254 18.13 20.46 15.43
CA GLU A 254 18.17 21.08 14.10
C GLU A 254 17.10 22.16 13.93
N PRO A 255 17.41 23.28 13.24
CA PRO A 255 16.44 24.34 13.01
C PRO A 255 15.34 23.89 12.04
N LEU A 256 14.10 24.22 12.39
CA LEU A 256 12.93 23.94 11.54
C LEU A 256 13.03 24.64 10.18
N LEU A 257 12.51 23.99 9.16
CA LEU A 257 12.39 24.57 7.83
C LEU A 257 11.12 25.42 7.76
N TYR A 258 11.29 26.73 7.90
CA TYR A 258 10.20 27.70 7.80
C TYR A 258 10.26 28.49 6.49
N VAL A 259 9.11 28.60 5.82
CA VAL A 259 8.91 29.39 4.60
C VAL A 259 7.65 30.25 4.78
N SER A 260 7.81 31.58 4.77
CA SER A 260 6.70 32.52 4.95
C SER A 260 5.80 32.59 3.71
N ASP A 261 4.52 32.96 3.89
CA ASP A 261 3.59 33.18 2.76
C ASP A 261 4.09 34.29 1.81
N ARG A 262 4.76 35.30 2.36
CA ARG A 262 5.44 36.36 1.60
C ARG A 262 6.50 35.78 0.67
N ARG A 263 7.31 34.84 1.16
CA ARG A 263 8.33 34.16 0.37
C ARG A 263 7.68 33.38 -0.77
N TRP A 264 6.61 32.63 -0.53
CA TRP A 264 5.86 31.95 -1.61
C TRP A 264 5.35 32.89 -2.70
N LYS A 265 4.80 34.06 -2.32
CA LYS A 265 4.37 35.08 -3.29
C LYS A 265 5.53 35.58 -4.15
N LYS A 266 6.70 35.81 -3.55
CA LYS A 266 7.92 36.22 -4.26
C LYS A 266 8.52 35.12 -5.14
N ILE A 267 8.43 33.86 -4.71
CA ILE A 267 8.85 32.70 -5.52
C ILE A 267 8.08 32.71 -6.85
N ILE A 268 6.75 32.84 -6.82
CA ILE A 268 5.93 32.90 -8.04
C ILE A 268 6.36 34.04 -8.97
N LYS A 269 6.70 35.20 -8.41
CA LYS A 269 7.20 36.34 -9.18
C LYS A 269 8.50 36.00 -9.92
N VAL A 270 9.45 35.32 -9.27
CA VAL A 270 10.68 34.86 -9.92
C VAL A 270 10.38 33.79 -10.97
N LEU A 271 9.50 32.83 -10.69
CA LEU A 271 9.13 31.78 -11.65
C LEU A 271 8.48 32.37 -12.92
N ARG A 272 7.61 33.37 -12.79
CA ARG A 272 7.07 34.13 -13.93
C ARG A 272 8.17 34.83 -14.71
N THR A 273 9.13 35.44 -14.02
CA THR A 273 10.27 36.10 -14.67
C THR A 273 11.12 35.10 -15.46
N CYS A 274 11.33 33.90 -14.91
CA CYS A 274 12.03 32.81 -15.58
C CYS A 274 11.29 32.41 -16.87
N ALA A 275 9.98 32.19 -16.81
CA ALA A 275 9.17 31.89 -17.99
C ALA A 275 9.24 33.00 -19.04
N PHE A 276 9.12 34.27 -18.62
CA PHE A 276 9.21 35.43 -19.51
C PHE A 276 10.52 35.47 -20.31
N LEU A 277 11.65 35.32 -19.60
CA LEU A 277 12.98 35.43 -20.19
C LEU A 277 13.30 34.24 -21.12
N ASN A 278 12.63 33.11 -20.93
CA ASN A 278 12.63 31.98 -21.86
C ASN A 278 11.58 32.13 -22.99
N GLY A 279 10.98 33.32 -23.18
CA GLY A 279 9.99 33.56 -24.24
C GLY A 279 8.64 32.87 -24.02
N ARG A 280 8.35 32.34 -22.82
CA ARG A 280 7.11 31.62 -22.50
C ARG A 280 6.06 32.52 -21.85
N ASN A 281 4.78 32.23 -22.12
CA ASN A 281 3.62 32.90 -21.53
C ASN A 281 2.99 32.14 -20.34
N LYS A 282 3.56 30.98 -20.00
CA LYS A 282 3.16 30.14 -18.87
C LYS A 282 4.40 29.64 -18.12
N VAL A 283 4.28 29.51 -16.80
CA VAL A 283 5.29 28.84 -15.97
C VAL A 283 5.22 27.33 -16.19
N GLU A 284 6.39 26.69 -16.32
CA GLU A 284 6.49 25.25 -16.54
C GLU A 284 7.07 24.53 -15.32
N LEU A 285 6.95 23.20 -15.30
CA LEU A 285 7.44 22.38 -14.20
C LEU A 285 8.96 22.48 -14.02
N ILE A 286 9.73 22.71 -15.10
CA ILE A 286 11.17 22.87 -15.01
C ILE A 286 11.57 24.11 -14.19
N ASP A 287 10.78 25.18 -14.24
CA ASP A 287 11.06 26.40 -13.47
C ASP A 287 10.99 26.13 -11.96
N CYS A 288 10.18 25.15 -11.55
CA CYS A 288 10.01 24.78 -10.14
C CYS A 288 11.29 24.23 -9.51
N PHE A 289 12.28 23.78 -10.30
CA PHE A 289 13.59 23.42 -9.74
C PHE A 289 14.29 24.60 -9.06
N LEU A 290 13.98 25.84 -9.46
CA LEU A 290 14.53 27.03 -8.81
C LEU A 290 14.07 27.20 -7.35
N ILE A 291 12.94 26.57 -6.97
CA ILE A 291 12.41 26.60 -5.60
C ILE A 291 13.44 26.07 -4.60
N SER A 292 14.33 25.16 -5.04
CA SER A 292 15.38 24.62 -4.18
C SER A 292 16.34 25.70 -3.66
N TYR A 293 16.50 26.83 -4.35
CA TYR A 293 17.35 27.95 -3.90
C TYR A 293 16.60 28.95 -2.99
N PHE A 294 15.29 28.79 -2.83
CA PHE A 294 14.44 29.77 -2.16
C PHE A 294 13.95 29.32 -0.79
N ILE A 295 13.97 28.02 -0.48
CA ILE A 295 13.28 27.49 0.71
C ILE A 295 14.21 27.00 1.83
N TRP A 296 15.51 26.80 1.57
CA TRP A 296 16.46 26.37 2.62
C TRP A 296 16.86 27.55 3.52
N ASN A 297 17.01 27.32 4.82
CA ASN A 297 17.45 28.32 5.80
C ASN A 297 18.91 28.12 6.25
N ILE A 298 19.38 26.87 6.26
CA ILE A 298 20.78 26.50 6.53
C ILE A 298 21.34 25.59 5.42
N PRO A 299 22.66 25.59 5.17
CA PRO A 299 23.30 24.76 4.15
C PRO A 299 23.00 23.26 4.26
N ASP A 300 22.88 22.72 5.47
CA ASP A 300 22.62 21.29 5.69
C ASP A 300 21.24 20.85 5.14
N GLN A 301 20.30 21.79 4.99
CA GLN A 301 18.98 21.53 4.41
C GLN A 301 18.98 21.48 2.88
N ILE A 302 20.06 21.92 2.20
CA ILE A 302 20.08 22.09 0.75
C ILE A 302 19.79 20.76 0.03
N ASP A 303 20.45 19.67 0.43
CA ASP A 303 20.29 18.37 -0.20
C ASP A 303 18.86 17.83 -0.01
N TYR A 304 18.34 17.97 1.21
CA TYR A 304 16.97 17.57 1.54
C TYR A 304 15.91 18.36 0.73
N VAL A 305 16.07 19.69 0.68
CA VAL A 305 15.21 20.59 -0.10
C VAL A 305 15.25 20.25 -1.59
N SER A 306 16.44 20.04 -2.13
CA SER A 306 16.64 19.65 -3.54
C SER A 306 15.91 18.34 -3.85
N GLN A 307 16.01 17.37 -2.94
CA GLN A 307 15.32 16.09 -3.07
C GLN A 307 13.79 16.22 -3.01
N ILE A 308 13.24 16.98 -2.04
CA ILE A 308 11.78 17.20 -1.97
C ILE A 308 11.26 17.84 -3.25
N VAL A 309 11.93 18.90 -3.73
CA VAL A 309 11.51 19.61 -4.94
C VAL A 309 11.52 18.66 -6.13
N LYS A 310 12.57 17.86 -6.27
CA LYS A 310 12.69 16.81 -7.31
C LYS A 310 11.54 15.79 -7.21
N GLU A 311 11.27 15.26 -6.03
CA GLU A 311 10.18 14.30 -5.80
C GLU A 311 8.80 14.90 -6.13
N CYS A 312 8.56 16.15 -5.75
CA CYS A 312 7.28 16.82 -6.01
C CYS A 312 7.06 17.10 -7.50
N ILE A 313 8.10 17.54 -8.22
CA ILE A 313 8.04 17.74 -9.68
C ILE A 313 7.81 16.41 -10.38
N GLN A 314 8.54 15.36 -9.98
CA GLN A 314 8.30 14.02 -10.49
C GLN A 314 6.86 13.60 -10.22
N HIS A 315 6.36 13.71 -8.98
CA HIS A 315 5.00 13.35 -8.58
C HIS A 315 3.93 14.04 -9.45
N GLN A 316 4.07 15.34 -9.73
CA GLN A 316 3.12 16.07 -10.59
C GLN A 316 3.21 15.64 -12.06
N SER A 317 4.41 15.27 -12.53
CA SER A 317 4.59 14.68 -13.87
C SER A 317 3.77 13.40 -14.05
N TYR A 318 3.45 12.67 -12.96
CA TYR A 318 2.55 11.51 -13.01
C TYR A 318 1.06 11.86 -12.97
N MET A 319 0.63 13.05 -12.56
CA MET A 319 -0.82 13.33 -12.42
C MET A 319 -1.53 13.54 -13.77
N VAL A 320 -0.79 13.68 -14.86
CA VAL A 320 -1.29 13.58 -16.24
C VAL A 320 -1.67 12.13 -16.60
N VAL A 321 -1.30 11.17 -15.75
CA VAL A 321 -1.51 9.74 -15.95
C VAL A 321 -2.80 9.28 -15.24
N PRO A 322 -3.74 8.63 -15.94
CA PRO A 322 -4.90 7.99 -15.32
C PRO A 322 -4.45 6.91 -14.33
N ASP A 323 -5.36 6.46 -13.47
CA ASP A 323 -5.08 5.46 -12.45
C ASP A 323 -4.59 4.12 -13.05
N VAL A 324 -3.26 3.96 -13.18
CA VAL A 324 -2.60 2.71 -13.59
C VAL A 324 -3.05 1.55 -12.70
N LYS A 325 -3.36 1.83 -11.43
CA LYS A 325 -3.87 0.84 -10.47
C LYS A 325 -5.26 0.35 -10.89
N SER A 326 -6.13 1.24 -11.39
CA SER A 326 -7.45 0.86 -11.91
C SER A 326 -7.32 -0.13 -13.07
N ILE A 327 -6.45 0.14 -14.05
CA ILE A 327 -6.24 -0.73 -15.22
C ILE A 327 -5.68 -2.09 -14.78
N ARG A 328 -4.68 -2.10 -13.87
CA ARG A 328 -4.15 -3.35 -13.31
C ARG A 328 -5.22 -4.18 -12.60
N ASN A 329 -6.04 -3.55 -11.76
CA ASN A 329 -7.10 -4.23 -11.03
C ASN A 329 -8.15 -4.83 -11.98
N VAL A 330 -8.47 -4.15 -13.08
CA VAL A 330 -9.40 -4.68 -14.09
C VAL A 330 -8.79 -5.90 -14.80
N LEU A 331 -7.52 -5.83 -15.19
CA LEU A 331 -6.82 -6.96 -15.83
C LEU A 331 -6.74 -8.19 -14.91
N GLU A 332 -6.44 -7.99 -13.62
CA GLU A 332 -6.43 -9.09 -12.65
C GLU A 332 -7.81 -9.73 -12.48
N LYS A 333 -8.89 -8.92 -12.48
CA LYS A 333 -10.26 -9.44 -12.43
C LYS A 333 -10.61 -10.26 -13.67
N ILE A 334 -10.26 -9.79 -14.87
CA ILE A 334 -10.50 -10.55 -16.11
C ILE A 334 -9.72 -11.85 -16.08
N LYS A 335 -8.45 -11.83 -15.66
CA LYS A 335 -7.65 -13.06 -15.54
C LYS A 335 -8.29 -14.07 -14.58
N LEU A 336 -8.77 -13.63 -13.41
CA LEU A 336 -9.49 -14.48 -12.47
C LEU A 336 -10.80 -15.03 -13.06
N GLU A 337 -11.54 -14.21 -13.81
CA GLU A 337 -12.77 -14.62 -14.51
C GLU A 337 -12.48 -15.71 -15.57
N VAL A 338 -11.41 -15.52 -16.35
CA VAL A 338 -10.91 -16.49 -17.33
C VAL A 338 -10.51 -17.80 -16.64
N ASP A 339 -9.66 -17.74 -15.61
CA ASP A 339 -9.21 -18.94 -14.90
C ASP A 339 -10.37 -19.73 -14.25
N ASN A 340 -11.39 -19.04 -13.72
CA ASN A 340 -12.57 -19.66 -13.11
C ASN A 340 -13.54 -20.26 -14.12
N SER A 341 -13.63 -19.71 -15.34
CA SER A 341 -14.59 -20.16 -16.36
C SER A 341 -14.08 -21.35 -17.18
N ILE A 342 -12.77 -21.51 -17.28
CA ILE A 342 -12.12 -22.61 -18.01
C ILE A 342 -12.09 -23.90 -17.19
N ARG A 343 -12.00 -23.77 -15.87
CA ARG A 343 -11.86 -24.90 -14.94
C ARG A 343 -13.21 -25.29 -14.39
N HIS A 344 -13.65 -26.50 -14.69
CA HIS A 344 -14.82 -27.07 -14.06
C HIS A 344 -14.53 -28.50 -13.60
N LYS A 345 -15.29 -28.95 -12.61
CA LYS A 345 -15.20 -30.31 -12.08
C LYS A 345 -16.24 -31.17 -12.79
N GLU A 346 -15.80 -32.29 -13.34
CA GLU A 346 -16.70 -33.34 -13.81
C GLU A 346 -16.65 -34.53 -12.85
N ILE A 347 -17.82 -35.07 -12.51
CA ILE A 347 -17.97 -36.25 -11.66
C ILE A 347 -18.34 -37.43 -12.55
N ARG A 348 -17.58 -38.53 -12.45
CA ARG A 348 -17.90 -39.82 -13.08
C ARG A 348 -18.07 -40.89 -12.02
N ILE A 349 -19.05 -41.77 -12.19
CA ILE A 349 -19.28 -42.90 -11.29
C ILE A 349 -18.42 -44.08 -11.79
N ILE A 350 -17.63 -44.67 -10.89
CA ILE A 350 -16.85 -45.88 -11.15
C ILE A 350 -17.24 -46.96 -10.15
N GLU A 351 -17.31 -48.22 -10.59
CA GLU A 351 -17.60 -49.36 -9.71
C GLU A 351 -16.29 -50.01 -9.25
N THR A 352 -16.13 -50.23 -7.95
CA THR A 352 -14.95 -50.91 -7.38
C THR A 352 -15.37 -51.97 -6.37
N PRO A 353 -14.63 -53.07 -6.18
CA PRO A 353 -15.01 -54.10 -5.21
C PRO A 353 -14.99 -53.56 -3.78
N ARG A 354 -16.05 -53.86 -3.01
CA ARG A 354 -16.23 -53.46 -1.62
C ARG A 354 -15.10 -53.96 -0.74
N ILE A 355 -14.46 -53.02 -0.05
CA ILE A 355 -13.33 -53.30 0.83
C ILE A 355 -13.81 -53.42 2.27
N ILE A 356 -13.64 -54.60 2.87
CA ILE A 356 -13.94 -54.88 4.29
C ILE A 356 -12.64 -54.90 5.10
N LYS A 357 -12.63 -54.14 6.21
CA LYS A 357 -11.48 -53.98 7.14
C LYS A 357 -10.14 -53.66 6.42
N GLN A 358 -10.19 -52.94 5.29
CA GLN A 358 -9.04 -52.54 4.46
C GLN A 358 -8.19 -53.71 3.92
N LYS A 359 -8.63 -54.96 4.07
CA LYS A 359 -7.81 -56.14 3.78
C LYS A 359 -8.55 -57.22 3.00
N TYR A 360 -9.87 -57.17 2.92
CA TYR A 360 -10.69 -58.22 2.31
C TYR A 360 -11.67 -57.65 1.28
N TYR A 361 -11.89 -58.39 0.19
CA TYR A 361 -13.03 -58.22 -0.71
C TYR A 361 -14.16 -59.17 -0.30
N ALA A 362 -15.40 -58.72 -0.43
CA ALA A 362 -16.59 -59.51 -0.12
C ALA A 362 -17.13 -60.21 -1.36
N ILE A 363 -17.50 -61.48 -1.22
CA ILE A 363 -18.13 -62.30 -2.25
C ILE A 363 -19.65 -62.23 -2.07
N ASP A 364 -20.37 -61.99 -3.15
CA ASP A 364 -21.84 -61.94 -3.18
C ASP A 364 -22.43 -63.36 -3.34
N ASN A 365 -22.61 -64.09 -2.22
CA ASN A 365 -23.37 -65.34 -2.19
C ASN A 365 -23.82 -65.74 -0.77
N ASP A 366 -25.07 -66.20 -0.63
CA ASP A 366 -25.64 -66.66 0.64
C ASP A 366 -25.40 -68.14 0.98
N ASP A 367 -25.02 -68.96 0.00
CA ASP A 367 -24.76 -70.40 0.18
C ASP A 367 -23.30 -70.73 0.58
N LEU A 368 -22.44 -69.71 0.70
CA LEU A 368 -21.04 -69.87 1.14
C LEU A 368 -20.90 -69.48 2.62
N ASP A 369 -20.37 -70.40 3.42
CA ASP A 369 -19.99 -70.13 4.82
C ASP A 369 -18.77 -69.18 4.93
N TYR A 370 -18.02 -68.99 3.84
CA TYR A 370 -16.78 -68.20 3.77
C TYR A 370 -16.85 -67.14 2.66
N LYS A 371 -17.21 -65.89 3.00
CA LYS A 371 -17.55 -64.81 2.05
C LYS A 371 -16.45 -63.76 1.82
N LEU A 372 -15.24 -63.94 2.36
CA LEU A 372 -14.19 -62.92 2.35
C LEU A 372 -12.86 -63.42 1.75
N ILE A 373 -12.28 -62.63 0.84
CA ILE A 373 -10.98 -62.91 0.19
C ILE A 373 -9.98 -61.81 0.51
N LYS A 374 -8.74 -62.13 0.85
CA LYS A 374 -7.70 -61.09 1.03
C LYS A 374 -7.39 -60.35 -0.28
N ILE A 375 -7.43 -59.02 -0.22
CA ILE A 375 -7.14 -58.12 -1.35
C ILE A 375 -5.77 -58.39 -1.96
N LYS A 376 -4.74 -58.58 -1.12
CA LYS A 376 -3.36 -58.85 -1.57
C LYS A 376 -3.27 -60.15 -2.37
N GLU A 377 -3.97 -61.19 -1.92
CA GLU A 377 -3.94 -62.49 -2.56
C GLU A 377 -4.74 -62.44 -3.88
N PHE A 378 -5.92 -61.81 -3.88
CA PHE A 378 -6.74 -61.62 -5.09
C PHE A 378 -6.07 -60.77 -6.19
N ASN A 379 -5.35 -59.72 -5.81
CA ASN A 379 -4.67 -58.85 -6.77
C ASN A 379 -3.42 -59.49 -7.39
N GLN A 380 -2.85 -60.52 -6.76
CA GLN A 380 -1.70 -61.28 -7.27
C GLN A 380 -2.10 -62.44 -8.19
N LEU A 381 -3.40 -62.75 -8.30
CA LEU A 381 -3.91 -63.79 -9.20
C LEU A 381 -3.84 -63.35 -10.66
N GLU A 382 -3.33 -64.25 -11.50
CA GLU A 382 -3.45 -64.18 -12.96
C GLU A 382 -4.85 -64.68 -13.40
N GLU A 383 -5.40 -64.07 -14.46
CA GLU A 383 -6.72 -64.44 -14.97
C GLU A 383 -6.72 -65.86 -15.56
N ASN A 384 -7.77 -66.64 -15.29
CA ASN A 384 -7.98 -68.01 -15.74
C ASN A 384 -6.95 -69.05 -15.25
N ILE A 385 -6.17 -68.74 -14.21
CA ILE A 385 -5.28 -69.68 -13.55
C ILE A 385 -5.88 -70.10 -12.21
N GLU A 386 -5.88 -71.41 -11.95
CA GLU A 386 -6.34 -71.99 -10.69
C GLU A 386 -5.29 -71.76 -9.59
N SER A 387 -5.73 -71.17 -8.49
CA SER A 387 -4.86 -70.80 -7.38
C SER A 387 -5.53 -71.10 -6.06
N ASN A 388 -4.78 -71.75 -5.16
CA ASN A 388 -5.30 -72.11 -3.85
C ASN A 388 -5.29 -70.89 -2.91
N LEU A 389 -6.46 -70.44 -2.48
CA LEU A 389 -6.66 -69.23 -1.66
C LEU A 389 -7.34 -69.54 -0.34
N LEU A 390 -7.10 -68.67 0.65
CA LEU A 390 -7.79 -68.73 1.94
C LEU A 390 -9.05 -67.85 1.89
N LEU A 391 -10.22 -68.48 2.02
CA LEU A 391 -11.50 -67.82 2.22
C LEU A 391 -11.80 -67.72 3.72
N PHE A 392 -12.30 -66.57 4.16
CA PHE A 392 -12.63 -66.29 5.55
C PHE A 392 -14.14 -66.17 5.74
N ASN A 393 -14.63 -66.61 6.89
CA ASN A 393 -16.02 -66.39 7.30
C ASN A 393 -16.25 -64.95 7.78
N ASP A 394 -17.52 -64.55 7.92
CA ASP A 394 -17.90 -63.18 8.32
C ASP A 394 -17.33 -62.76 9.68
N ASN A 395 -17.04 -63.73 10.56
CA ASN A 395 -16.45 -63.51 11.88
C ASN A 395 -14.91 -63.46 11.88
N PHE A 396 -14.24 -63.74 10.75
CA PHE A 396 -12.77 -63.77 10.59
C PHE A 396 -12.05 -64.85 11.42
N ASP A 397 -12.79 -65.76 12.06
CA ASP A 397 -12.26 -66.72 13.03
C ASP A 397 -11.97 -68.10 12.42
N TYR A 398 -12.55 -68.40 11.25
CA TYR A 398 -12.35 -69.65 10.52
C TYR A 398 -11.93 -69.37 9.07
N GLN A 399 -11.01 -70.20 8.56
CA GLN A 399 -10.46 -70.10 7.21
C GLN A 399 -10.54 -71.45 6.49
N LEU A 400 -10.93 -71.42 5.21
CA LEU A 400 -10.97 -72.58 4.34
C LEU A 400 -10.03 -72.35 3.15
N LYS A 401 -9.29 -73.38 2.74
CA LYS A 401 -8.48 -73.35 1.52
C LYS A 401 -9.31 -73.88 0.38
N GLU A 402 -9.51 -73.05 -0.64
CA GLU A 402 -10.27 -73.37 -1.83
C GLU A 402 -9.45 -73.10 -3.08
N ASP A 403 -9.70 -73.87 -4.13
CA ASP A 403 -9.11 -73.62 -5.45
C ASP A 403 -9.98 -72.59 -6.19
N VAL A 404 -9.42 -71.38 -6.35
CA VAL A 404 -10.12 -70.21 -6.88
C VAL A 404 -9.49 -69.80 -8.21
N ILE A 405 -10.33 -69.61 -9.23
CA ILE A 405 -9.93 -69.05 -10.52
C ILE A 405 -10.47 -67.64 -10.64
N LYS A 406 -9.59 -66.66 -10.84
CA LYS A 406 -9.99 -65.27 -11.12
C LYS A 406 -10.44 -65.13 -12.57
N LEU A 407 -11.63 -64.58 -12.75
CA LEU A 407 -12.23 -64.27 -14.05
C LEU A 407 -12.28 -62.74 -14.25
N LYS A 408 -12.62 -62.29 -15.47
CA LYS A 408 -12.76 -60.86 -15.79
C LYS A 408 -13.92 -60.22 -15.02
N ASN A 409 -13.88 -58.90 -14.88
CA ASN A 409 -14.91 -58.09 -14.20
C ASN A 409 -15.15 -58.47 -12.73
N TYR A 410 -14.07 -58.73 -11.98
CA TYR A 410 -14.13 -59.02 -10.54
C TYR A 410 -14.99 -60.26 -10.20
N GLN A 411 -14.99 -61.24 -11.10
CA GLN A 411 -15.61 -62.55 -10.91
C GLN A 411 -14.59 -63.59 -10.46
N ILE A 412 -15.03 -64.58 -9.70
CA ILE A 412 -14.25 -65.76 -9.32
C ILE A 412 -15.03 -67.04 -9.57
N ARG A 413 -14.31 -68.14 -9.82
CA ARG A 413 -14.87 -69.48 -9.94
C ARG A 413 -14.27 -70.40 -8.88
N ILE A 414 -15.11 -71.14 -8.17
CA ILE A 414 -14.73 -72.14 -7.15
C ILE A 414 -15.48 -73.44 -7.48
N ASP A 415 -14.74 -74.55 -7.59
CA ASP A 415 -15.15 -75.91 -7.98
C ASP A 415 -15.87 -76.04 -9.34
N ASP A 416 -16.98 -75.32 -9.55
CA ASP A 416 -17.71 -75.19 -10.83
C ASP A 416 -18.71 -74.00 -10.84
N LYS A 417 -18.80 -73.24 -9.75
CA LYS A 417 -19.75 -72.12 -9.57
C LYS A 417 -19.06 -70.77 -9.71
N HIS A 418 -19.79 -69.80 -10.28
CA HIS A 418 -19.30 -68.44 -10.51
C HIS A 418 -19.84 -67.50 -9.44
N TYR A 419 -18.97 -66.66 -8.90
CA TYR A 419 -19.28 -65.71 -7.84
C TYR A 419 -18.80 -64.32 -8.24
N TYR A 420 -19.54 -63.29 -7.81
CA TYR A 420 -19.18 -61.89 -8.02
C TYR A 420 -18.63 -61.30 -6.73
N LEU A 421 -17.65 -60.41 -6.82
CA LEU A 421 -17.34 -59.54 -5.69
C LEU A 421 -18.44 -58.48 -5.55
N ILE A 422 -18.84 -58.18 -4.32
CA ILE A 422 -19.76 -57.07 -4.04
C ILE A 422 -19.08 -55.78 -4.49
N MET A 423 -19.75 -54.95 -5.28
CA MET A 423 -19.22 -53.69 -5.81
C MET A 423 -19.80 -52.49 -5.06
N ASP A 424 -18.98 -51.47 -4.83
CA ASP A 424 -19.38 -50.13 -4.37
C ASP A 424 -19.19 -49.11 -5.51
N GLU A 425 -20.12 -48.16 -5.62
CA GLU A 425 -20.01 -47.01 -6.51
C GLU A 425 -19.15 -45.90 -5.87
N LEU A 426 -18.10 -45.47 -6.56
CA LEU A 426 -17.27 -44.32 -6.19
C LEU A 426 -17.49 -43.17 -7.16
N GLU A 427 -17.57 -41.96 -6.64
CA GLU A 427 -17.58 -40.74 -7.44
C GLU A 427 -16.13 -40.28 -7.66
N LYS A 428 -15.71 -40.21 -8.91
CA LYS A 428 -14.39 -39.74 -9.29
C LYS A 428 -14.50 -38.35 -9.88
N GLU A 429 -13.83 -37.38 -9.23
CA GLU A 429 -13.76 -36.00 -9.67
C GLU A 429 -12.52 -35.78 -10.55
N ASP A 430 -12.74 -35.34 -11.78
CA ASP A 430 -11.69 -34.87 -12.68
C ASP A 430 -11.74 -33.33 -12.80
N LEU A 431 -10.58 -32.68 -12.83
CA LEU A 431 -10.46 -31.27 -13.24
C LEU A 431 -10.44 -31.25 -14.75
N VAL A 432 -11.43 -30.60 -15.35
CA VAL A 432 -11.49 -30.42 -16.78
C VAL A 432 -11.23 -28.96 -17.10
N ILE A 433 -10.17 -28.74 -17.88
CA ILE A 433 -9.92 -27.48 -18.56
C ILE A 433 -10.61 -27.60 -19.91
N SER A 434 -11.69 -26.84 -20.11
CA SER A 434 -12.42 -26.80 -21.39
C SER A 434 -12.25 -25.46 -22.08
N LYS A 435 -12.37 -25.48 -23.42
CA LYS A 435 -12.42 -24.24 -24.18
C LYS A 435 -13.62 -23.38 -23.75
N PRO A 436 -13.44 -22.06 -23.58
CA PRO A 436 -14.53 -21.15 -23.28
C PRO A 436 -15.60 -21.14 -24.38
N SER A 437 -16.83 -20.77 -24.04
CA SER A 437 -17.88 -20.58 -25.04
C SER A 437 -17.58 -19.37 -25.94
N SER A 438 -18.10 -19.38 -27.17
CA SER A 438 -17.92 -18.26 -28.12
C SER A 438 -18.41 -16.92 -27.57
N LEU A 439 -19.51 -16.93 -26.80
CA LEU A 439 -20.07 -15.73 -26.16
C LEU A 439 -19.14 -15.15 -25.06
N LEU A 440 -18.42 -16.00 -24.33
CA LEU A 440 -17.44 -15.56 -23.34
C LEU A 440 -16.21 -14.95 -24.01
N HIS A 441 -15.74 -15.56 -25.11
CA HIS A 441 -14.67 -15.00 -25.93
C HIS A 441 -15.01 -13.59 -26.43
N GLU A 442 -16.21 -13.38 -26.99
CA GLU A 442 -16.65 -12.06 -27.47
C GLU A 442 -16.73 -11.02 -26.33
N SER A 443 -17.20 -11.43 -25.15
CA SER A 443 -17.28 -10.56 -23.97
C SER A 443 -15.90 -10.12 -23.47
N TRP A 444 -14.96 -11.05 -23.38
CA TRP A 444 -13.59 -10.73 -22.96
C TRP A 444 -12.87 -9.90 -24.02
N ASP A 445 -12.99 -10.24 -25.30
CA ASP A 445 -12.37 -9.48 -26.39
C ASP A 445 -12.81 -8.02 -26.38
N LYS A 446 -14.11 -7.76 -26.23
CA LYS A 446 -14.63 -6.40 -26.14
C LYS A 446 -14.02 -5.62 -24.97
N ARG A 447 -13.98 -6.22 -23.77
CA ARG A 447 -13.38 -5.57 -22.59
C ARG A 447 -11.87 -5.35 -22.76
N MET A 448 -11.17 -6.28 -23.41
CA MET A 448 -9.73 -6.15 -23.69
C MET A 448 -9.46 -5.04 -24.70
N GLU A 449 -10.29 -4.91 -25.73
CA GLU A 449 -10.23 -3.81 -26.70
C GLU A 449 -10.48 -2.45 -26.05
N ASP A 450 -11.47 -2.35 -25.17
CA ASP A 450 -11.75 -1.13 -24.39
C ASP A 450 -10.52 -0.70 -23.57
N ILE A 451 -9.87 -1.65 -22.88
CA ILE A 451 -8.67 -1.39 -22.08
C ILE A 451 -7.49 -0.97 -22.97
N ILE A 452 -7.26 -1.67 -24.08
CA ILE A 452 -6.19 -1.33 -25.03
C ILE A 452 -6.42 0.06 -25.62
N GLN A 453 -7.67 0.42 -25.92
CA GLN A 453 -8.00 1.74 -26.43
C GLN A 453 -7.71 2.83 -25.39
N ILE A 454 -8.11 2.62 -24.13
CA ILE A 454 -7.76 3.51 -23.02
C ILE A 454 -6.24 3.69 -22.94
N ILE A 455 -5.47 2.60 -22.94
CA ILE A 455 -4.00 2.65 -22.87
C ILE A 455 -3.42 3.46 -24.05
N LYS A 456 -3.91 3.25 -25.28
CA LYS A 456 -3.48 4.00 -26.47
C LYS A 456 -3.81 5.49 -26.39
N ASP A 457 -5.00 5.84 -25.90
CA ASP A 457 -5.40 7.23 -25.69
C ASP A 457 -4.48 7.93 -24.67
N HIS A 458 -4.03 7.21 -23.64
CA HIS A 458 -3.08 7.75 -22.68
C HIS A 458 -1.66 7.88 -23.22
N LEU A 459 -1.18 6.90 -23.99
CA LEU A 459 0.10 6.99 -24.68
C LEU A 459 0.15 8.14 -25.69
N SER A 460 -0.95 8.39 -26.41
CA SER A 460 -1.04 9.51 -27.36
C SER A 460 -1.05 10.85 -26.64
N ARG A 461 -1.76 11.00 -25.51
CA ARG A 461 -1.71 12.21 -24.66
C ARG A 461 -0.32 12.49 -24.13
N ILE A 462 0.39 11.47 -23.65
CA ILE A 462 1.77 11.61 -23.17
C ILE A 462 2.69 12.04 -24.32
N SER A 463 2.56 11.41 -25.48
CA SER A 463 3.39 11.75 -26.66
C SER A 463 3.14 13.17 -27.12
N ASN A 464 1.87 13.61 -27.16
CA ASN A 464 1.50 14.99 -27.50
C ASN A 464 2.04 15.99 -26.47
N TYR A 465 1.98 15.66 -25.18
CA TYR A 465 2.55 16.51 -24.12
C TYR A 465 4.07 16.67 -24.29
N VAL A 466 4.78 15.58 -24.58
CA VAL A 466 6.23 15.63 -24.83
C VAL A 466 6.55 16.47 -26.06
N SER A 467 5.82 16.30 -27.16
CA SER A 467 6.09 17.02 -28.40
C SER A 467 5.69 18.49 -28.39
N ILE A 468 4.69 18.88 -27.59
CA ILE A 468 4.14 20.25 -27.59
C ILE A 468 4.64 21.06 -26.40
N GLU A 469 4.70 20.45 -25.21
CA GLU A 469 5.03 21.17 -23.98
C GLU A 469 6.49 21.01 -23.55
N LEU A 470 7.19 19.98 -24.04
CA LEU A 470 8.56 19.66 -23.63
C LEU A 470 9.58 19.70 -24.77
N GLU A 471 9.21 20.22 -25.95
CA GLU A 471 10.11 20.29 -27.11
C GLU A 471 11.43 21.00 -26.76
N ASP A 472 11.32 22.15 -26.09
CA ASP A 472 12.46 23.01 -25.73
C ASP A 472 12.83 22.92 -24.22
N ILE A 473 12.40 21.86 -23.52
CA ILE A 473 12.61 21.77 -22.05
C ILE A 473 14.10 21.82 -21.68
N LYS A 474 15.00 21.40 -22.58
CA LYS A 474 16.45 21.40 -22.35
C LYS A 474 17.08 22.77 -22.54
N ASP A 475 16.40 23.70 -23.18
CA ASP A 475 16.93 25.01 -23.58
C ASP A 475 16.70 26.09 -22.52
N ASN A 476 16.23 25.74 -21.32
CA ASN A 476 16.00 26.68 -20.24
C ASN A 476 17.29 27.44 -19.83
N LEU A 477 17.23 28.77 -19.79
CA LEU A 477 18.36 29.65 -19.48
C LEU A 477 18.87 29.57 -18.03
N PHE A 478 17.99 29.22 -17.08
CA PHE A 478 18.26 29.33 -15.63
C PHE A 478 18.33 27.97 -14.93
N VAL A 479 17.92 26.90 -15.61
CA VAL A 479 17.87 25.55 -15.07
C VAL A 479 18.74 24.65 -15.93
N SER A 480 19.66 23.89 -15.30
CA SER A 480 20.57 23.01 -16.04
C SER A 480 19.83 21.92 -16.81
N SER A 481 20.35 21.58 -17.99
CA SER A 481 19.80 20.55 -18.86
C SER A 481 19.68 19.18 -18.19
N HIS A 482 20.59 18.84 -17.27
CA HIS A 482 20.52 17.61 -16.46
C HIS A 482 19.26 17.52 -15.59
N LYS A 483 18.71 18.64 -15.12
CA LYS A 483 17.46 18.66 -14.34
C LYS A 483 16.26 18.36 -15.25
N ALA A 484 16.32 18.70 -16.53
CA ALA A 484 15.30 18.34 -17.51
C ALA A 484 15.25 16.82 -17.76
N ASP A 485 16.42 16.15 -17.77
CA ASP A 485 16.49 14.69 -17.95
C ASP A 485 15.72 13.93 -16.87
N VAL A 486 15.62 14.47 -15.64
CA VAL A 486 14.82 13.89 -14.55
C VAL A 486 13.34 13.80 -14.92
N ILE A 487 12.81 14.82 -15.58
CA ILE A 487 11.41 14.87 -16.02
C ILE A 487 11.21 13.90 -17.19
N LEU A 488 12.11 13.95 -18.18
CA LEU A 488 12.05 13.09 -19.36
C LEU A 488 12.16 11.60 -19.03
N GLN A 489 13.10 11.21 -18.15
CA GLN A 489 13.23 9.83 -17.68
C GLN A 489 11.95 9.35 -17.01
N LYS A 490 11.32 10.20 -16.19
CA LYS A 490 10.09 9.83 -15.48
C LYS A 490 8.92 9.60 -16.44
N ILE A 491 8.83 10.40 -17.50
CA ILE A 491 7.82 10.24 -18.55
C ILE A 491 8.06 8.94 -19.34
N GLU A 492 9.31 8.62 -19.68
CA GLU A 492 9.65 7.35 -20.35
C GLU A 492 9.38 6.13 -19.47
N GLU A 493 9.62 6.21 -18.15
CA GLU A 493 9.24 5.15 -17.21
C GLU A 493 7.72 4.91 -17.21
N VAL A 494 6.91 5.98 -17.23
CA VAL A 494 5.44 5.87 -17.31
C VAL A 494 5.00 5.25 -18.64
N LYS A 495 5.58 5.70 -19.75
CA LYS A 495 5.31 5.15 -21.08
C LYS A 495 5.62 3.66 -21.15
N THR A 496 6.75 3.25 -20.56
CA THR A 496 7.15 1.84 -20.42
C THR A 496 6.12 1.04 -19.62
N ILE A 497 5.57 1.59 -18.53
CA ILE A 497 4.53 0.93 -17.73
C ILE A 497 3.26 0.69 -18.56
N PHE A 498 2.82 1.65 -19.38
CA PHE A 498 1.67 1.47 -20.26
C PHE A 498 1.92 0.45 -21.36
N GLN A 499 3.10 0.46 -21.98
CA GLN A 499 3.49 -0.54 -22.97
C GLN A 499 3.51 -1.95 -22.37
N GLN A 500 4.01 -2.10 -21.14
CA GLN A 500 3.94 -3.37 -20.41
C GLN A 500 2.50 -3.82 -20.11
N LEU A 501 1.60 -2.88 -19.79
CA LEU A 501 0.18 -3.20 -19.61
C LEU A 501 -0.47 -3.64 -20.93
N GLU A 502 -0.15 -2.98 -22.04
CA GLU A 502 -0.61 -3.39 -23.36
C GLU A 502 -0.12 -4.80 -23.72
N LEU A 503 1.15 -5.11 -23.44
CA LEU A 503 1.70 -6.45 -23.63
C LEU A 503 0.94 -7.49 -22.80
N LYS A 504 0.72 -7.22 -21.51
CA LYS A 504 -0.09 -8.10 -20.63
C LYS A 504 -1.50 -8.32 -21.15
N CYS A 505 -2.11 -7.31 -21.78
CA CYS A 505 -3.40 -7.45 -22.41
C CYS A 505 -3.36 -8.47 -23.56
N ARG A 506 -2.33 -8.38 -24.42
CA ARG A 506 -2.13 -9.31 -25.53
C ARG A 506 -1.80 -10.72 -25.05
N GLU A 507 -0.93 -10.86 -24.06
CA GLU A 507 -0.60 -12.15 -23.43
C GLU A 507 -1.83 -12.83 -22.84
N LEU A 508 -2.70 -12.08 -22.16
CA LEU A 508 -3.95 -12.63 -21.63
C LEU A 508 -4.91 -13.05 -22.75
N LYS A 509 -4.98 -12.27 -23.83
CA LYS A 509 -5.74 -12.62 -25.05
C LYS A 509 -5.24 -13.92 -25.65
N ASP A 510 -3.95 -14.03 -25.90
CA ASP A 510 -3.34 -15.25 -26.44
C ASP A 510 -3.53 -16.46 -25.50
N TYR A 511 -3.49 -16.23 -24.17
CA TYR A 511 -3.71 -17.27 -23.18
C TYR A 511 -5.10 -17.90 -23.30
N TYR A 512 -6.18 -17.11 -23.38
CA TYR A 512 -7.51 -17.69 -23.49
C TYR A 512 -7.87 -18.22 -24.89
N TYR A 513 -7.17 -17.78 -25.95
CA TYR A 513 -7.34 -18.33 -27.30
C TYR A 513 -6.67 -19.71 -27.49
N ASN A 514 -5.56 -19.95 -26.78
CA ASN A 514 -4.74 -21.16 -26.94
C ASN A 514 -4.95 -22.21 -25.85
N ILE A 515 -6.10 -22.20 -25.16
CA ILE A 515 -6.40 -23.19 -24.12
C ILE A 515 -6.54 -24.58 -24.77
N GLU A 516 -5.66 -25.49 -24.36
CA GLU A 516 -5.75 -26.91 -24.69
C GLU A 516 -6.67 -27.63 -23.70
N GLU A 517 -7.51 -28.52 -24.22
CA GLU A 517 -8.34 -29.37 -23.37
C GLU A 517 -7.46 -30.36 -22.62
N LYS A 518 -7.51 -30.28 -21.30
CA LYS A 518 -6.70 -31.14 -20.42
C LYS A 518 -7.56 -31.63 -19.28
N ARG A 519 -7.57 -32.96 -19.12
CA ARG A 519 -8.22 -33.64 -18.01
C ARG A 519 -7.16 -34.13 -17.03
N THR A 520 -7.29 -33.72 -15.78
CA THR A 520 -6.38 -34.14 -14.71
C THR A 520 -7.21 -34.74 -13.59
N GLU A 521 -6.88 -35.97 -13.20
CA GLU A 521 -7.54 -36.66 -12.09
C GLU A 521 -7.22 -35.96 -10.77
N ILE A 522 -8.25 -35.59 -9.99
CA ILE A 522 -8.06 -34.89 -8.72
C ILE A 522 -8.28 -35.80 -7.52
N SER A 523 -9.36 -36.59 -7.52
CA SER A 523 -9.77 -37.34 -6.32
C SER A 523 -10.78 -38.44 -6.62
N VAL A 524 -10.73 -39.53 -5.85
CA VAL A 524 -11.73 -40.61 -5.82
C VAL A 524 -12.45 -40.54 -4.48
N LYS A 525 -13.77 -40.29 -4.51
CA LYS A 525 -14.59 -39.98 -3.34
C LYS A 525 -15.61 -41.07 -3.05
N ASN A 526 -15.76 -41.39 -1.76
CA ASN A 526 -16.92 -42.12 -1.25
C ASN A 526 -18.12 -41.15 -1.16
N LYS A 527 -19.29 -41.58 -1.64
CA LYS A 527 -20.55 -40.80 -1.83
C LYS A 527 -21.04 -39.96 -0.62
N ASN A 528 -20.44 -40.11 0.56
CA ASN A 528 -20.96 -39.58 1.83
C ASN A 528 -20.00 -38.67 2.62
N GLN A 529 -18.82 -38.26 2.11
CA GLN A 529 -17.87 -37.43 2.86
C GLN A 529 -17.51 -36.11 2.16
N PHE A 530 -17.44 -35.01 2.93
CA PHE A 530 -16.95 -33.72 2.43
C PHE A 530 -15.43 -33.75 2.25
N GLU A 531 -14.93 -33.26 1.11
CA GLU A 531 -13.52 -32.94 0.93
C GLU A 531 -13.34 -31.41 0.88
N PRO A 532 -13.03 -30.77 2.02
CA PRO A 532 -12.75 -29.36 2.04
C PRO A 532 -11.37 -29.04 1.47
N ASP A 533 -11.32 -28.15 0.49
CA ASP A 533 -10.08 -27.51 0.03
C ASP A 533 -9.91 -26.16 0.73
N PHE A 534 -8.97 -26.11 1.69
CA PHE A 534 -8.60 -24.90 2.40
C PHE A 534 -7.28 -24.29 1.90
N ALA A 535 -6.71 -24.74 0.78
CA ALA A 535 -5.37 -24.34 0.32
C ALA A 535 -5.20 -22.83 0.10
N GLN A 536 -6.28 -22.11 -0.24
CA GLN A 536 -6.26 -20.65 -0.39
C GLN A 536 -6.34 -19.88 0.94
N MET A 537 -6.71 -20.56 2.04
CA MET A 537 -6.96 -19.97 3.35
C MET A 537 -6.07 -20.54 4.45
N ASP A 538 -5.16 -21.46 4.12
CA ASP A 538 -4.24 -22.12 5.05
C ASP A 538 -2.80 -21.96 4.51
N ASN A 539 -1.82 -21.85 5.40
CA ASN A 539 -0.41 -21.73 5.04
C ASN A 539 0.44 -22.73 5.84
N GLU A 540 1.73 -22.83 5.52
CA GLU A 540 2.63 -23.79 6.16
C GLU A 540 2.69 -23.60 7.69
N ASP A 541 2.73 -22.35 8.18
CA ASP A 541 2.75 -22.04 9.61
C ASP A 541 1.47 -22.50 10.33
N SER A 542 0.29 -22.28 9.74
CA SER A 542 -0.98 -22.69 10.34
C SER A 542 -1.19 -24.21 10.29
N ILE A 543 -0.65 -24.90 9.28
CA ILE A 543 -0.64 -26.37 9.22
C ILE A 543 0.28 -26.94 10.29
N GLU A 544 1.48 -26.39 10.47
CA GLU A 544 2.45 -26.79 11.50
C GLU A 544 1.84 -26.63 12.90
N LEU A 545 1.35 -25.42 13.21
CA LEU A 545 0.78 -25.09 14.52
C LEU A 545 -0.49 -25.89 14.83
N ARG A 546 -1.33 -26.13 13.82
CA ARG A 546 -2.50 -26.99 13.96
C ARG A 546 -2.12 -28.42 14.27
N THR A 547 -1.15 -28.98 13.55
CA THR A 547 -0.67 -30.34 13.79
C THR A 547 -0.12 -30.48 15.20
N LYS A 548 0.69 -29.51 15.65
CA LYS A 548 1.21 -29.46 17.01
C LYS A 548 0.10 -29.42 18.07
N LEU A 549 -0.94 -28.61 17.88
CA LEU A 549 -2.09 -28.59 18.78
C LEU A 549 -2.78 -29.97 18.86
N ILE A 550 -2.96 -30.66 17.73
CA ILE A 550 -3.56 -32.00 17.73
C ILE A 550 -2.67 -33.02 18.43
N ASP A 551 -1.35 -32.93 18.27
CA ASP A 551 -0.41 -33.79 18.99
C ASP A 551 -0.44 -33.52 20.50
N GLU A 552 -0.59 -32.26 20.93
CA GLU A 552 -0.81 -31.91 22.34
C GLU A 552 -2.11 -32.52 22.89
N LEU A 553 -3.22 -32.42 22.15
CA LEU A 553 -4.51 -33.01 22.54
C LEU A 553 -4.44 -34.55 22.58
N SER A 554 -3.70 -35.16 21.66
CA SER A 554 -3.47 -36.60 21.59
C SER A 554 -2.63 -37.13 22.76
N ASN A 555 -2.00 -36.25 23.54
CA ASN A 555 -1.21 -36.56 24.74
C ASN A 555 -1.83 -35.97 26.03
N ASP A 556 -3.03 -35.39 25.95
CA ASP A 556 -3.75 -34.84 27.11
C ASP A 556 -4.19 -35.95 28.07
N SER A 557 -4.22 -35.66 29.37
CA SER A 557 -4.75 -36.56 30.40
C SER A 557 -6.18 -37.04 30.13
N ASN A 558 -6.97 -36.26 29.38
CA ASN A 558 -8.34 -36.56 29.00
C ASN A 558 -8.47 -37.21 27.60
N LYS A 559 -7.38 -37.69 26.99
CA LYS A 559 -7.38 -38.34 25.67
C LYS A 559 -8.41 -39.46 25.56
N SER A 560 -8.64 -40.21 26.65
CA SER A 560 -9.62 -41.30 26.69
C SER A 560 -11.06 -40.86 26.37
N LEU A 561 -11.36 -39.56 26.49
CA LEU A 561 -12.66 -38.96 26.16
C LEU A 561 -12.71 -38.38 24.73
N MET A 562 -11.62 -38.46 23.96
CA MET A 562 -11.53 -37.94 22.59
C MET A 562 -11.44 -39.08 21.58
N THR A 563 -12.20 -39.03 20.49
CA THR A 563 -12.16 -40.03 19.42
C THR A 563 -11.33 -39.56 18.23
N GLN A 564 -10.64 -40.49 17.57
CA GLN A 564 -9.68 -40.18 16.50
C GLN A 564 -10.33 -39.43 15.32
N ASN A 565 -11.56 -39.78 14.94
CA ASN A 565 -12.31 -39.10 13.89
C ASN A 565 -12.52 -37.60 14.16
N ILE A 566 -12.65 -37.18 15.42
CA ILE A 566 -12.76 -35.76 15.80
C ILE A 566 -11.42 -35.06 15.64
N LEU A 567 -10.34 -35.70 16.07
CA LEU A 567 -8.98 -35.16 15.95
C LEU A 567 -8.57 -35.02 14.47
N ASP A 568 -8.95 -35.98 13.63
CA ASP A 568 -8.73 -35.92 12.19
C ASP A 568 -9.51 -34.77 11.55
N SER A 569 -10.77 -34.57 11.94
CA SER A 569 -11.58 -33.41 11.51
C SER A 569 -10.95 -32.08 11.95
N MET A 570 -10.42 -32.00 13.17
CA MET A 570 -9.71 -30.80 13.66
C MET A 570 -8.37 -30.57 12.95
N LYS A 571 -7.69 -31.64 12.52
CA LYS A 571 -6.47 -31.55 11.70
C LYS A 571 -6.77 -31.05 10.29
N LEU A 572 -7.97 -31.31 9.77
CA LEU A 572 -8.41 -30.91 8.44
C LEU A 572 -8.93 -29.47 8.37
N ILE A 573 -9.67 -28.99 9.38
CA ILE A 573 -10.35 -27.67 9.34
C ILE A 573 -9.50 -26.58 10.04
N PRO A 574 -9.12 -25.49 9.35
CA PRO A 574 -8.35 -24.41 9.97
C PRO A 574 -9.21 -23.57 10.92
N ARG A 575 -8.86 -23.58 12.21
CA ARG A 575 -9.59 -22.84 13.26
C ARG A 575 -9.54 -21.31 13.05
N HIS A 576 -8.47 -20.78 12.48
CA HIS A 576 -8.26 -19.33 12.34
C HIS A 576 -9.23 -18.66 11.36
N ILE A 577 -9.85 -19.41 10.43
CA ILE A 577 -10.91 -18.92 9.52
C ILE A 577 -12.11 -18.34 10.30
N TYR A 578 -12.33 -18.86 11.52
CA TYR A 578 -13.45 -18.52 12.38
C TYR A 578 -13.12 -17.45 13.44
N ALA A 579 -11.87 -16.96 13.47
CA ALA A 579 -11.41 -15.97 14.45
C ALA A 579 -11.87 -14.54 14.11
N ASN A 580 -12.07 -13.71 15.14
CA ASN A 580 -12.18 -12.27 14.96
C ASN A 580 -10.85 -11.59 15.30
N LEU A 581 -10.07 -11.26 14.27
CA LEU A 581 -8.69 -10.77 14.41
C LEU A 581 -8.64 -9.38 15.08
N GLU A 582 -9.63 -8.51 14.83
CA GLU A 582 -9.68 -7.18 15.43
C GLU A 582 -9.92 -7.20 16.95
N LEU A 583 -10.65 -8.20 17.44
CA LEU A 583 -10.99 -8.33 18.86
C LEU A 583 -10.02 -9.21 19.64
N SER A 584 -9.36 -10.14 18.96
CA SER A 584 -8.37 -11.03 19.58
C SER A 584 -7.02 -10.32 19.80
N PHE A 585 -6.81 -9.15 19.17
CA PHE A 585 -5.56 -8.39 19.22
C PHE A 585 -5.84 -6.88 19.36
N LYS A 586 -5.65 -6.33 20.56
CA LYS A 586 -5.58 -4.87 20.76
C LYS A 586 -4.26 -4.38 20.19
N ASN A 587 -4.32 -3.55 19.14
CA ASN A 587 -3.21 -2.90 18.44
C ASN A 587 -2.52 -3.78 17.37
N LYS A 588 -2.96 -3.64 16.11
CA LYS A 588 -2.13 -3.65 14.89
C LYS A 588 -3.04 -3.47 13.66
N SER A 589 -3.01 -2.29 13.07
CA SER A 589 -3.67 -1.97 11.79
C SER A 589 -2.73 -2.34 10.65
N ASN A 590 -3.06 -3.41 9.90
CA ASN A 590 -2.59 -3.85 8.58
C ASN A 590 -2.35 -5.37 8.60
N LEU A 591 -3.28 -6.14 8.03
CA LEU A 591 -3.23 -7.61 7.97
C LEU A 591 -3.37 -8.09 6.52
N THR A 592 -2.30 -7.98 5.75
CA THR A 592 -2.09 -8.79 4.54
C THR A 592 -0.93 -9.74 4.83
N GLY A 593 -1.25 -11.01 5.05
CA GLY A 593 -0.37 -12.02 5.65
C GLY A 593 -0.57 -12.10 7.16
N MET A 594 -1.13 -13.22 7.67
CA MET A 594 -1.18 -13.41 9.13
C MET A 594 0.24 -13.60 9.66
N GLU A 595 0.72 -12.69 10.50
CA GLU A 595 2.00 -12.87 11.22
C GLU A 595 1.95 -14.15 12.08
N ARG A 596 3.01 -14.95 12.10
CA ARG A 596 3.13 -16.21 12.86
C ARG A 596 2.73 -16.06 14.34
N ASP A 597 3.07 -14.93 14.96
CA ASP A 597 2.70 -14.57 16.35
C ASP A 597 1.17 -14.57 16.61
N VAL A 598 0.37 -14.24 15.60
CA VAL A 598 -1.09 -14.26 15.66
C VAL A 598 -1.58 -15.71 15.64
N LEU A 599 -1.07 -16.51 14.69
CA LEU A 599 -1.42 -17.93 14.55
C LEU A 599 -1.05 -18.72 15.82
N GLU A 600 0.11 -18.47 16.41
CA GLU A 600 0.56 -19.13 17.65
C GLU A 600 -0.40 -18.92 18.83
N LYS A 601 -1.14 -17.81 18.88
CA LYS A 601 -2.15 -17.60 19.91
C LYS A 601 -3.46 -18.32 19.61
N LEU A 602 -3.85 -18.39 18.34
CA LEU A 602 -5.08 -19.04 17.88
C LEU A 602 -5.02 -20.58 17.99
N TYR A 603 -3.82 -21.15 17.87
CA TYR A 603 -3.57 -22.59 17.98
C TYR A 603 -3.10 -23.05 19.36
N ARG A 604 -3.27 -22.23 20.41
CA ARG A 604 -3.15 -22.70 21.79
C ARG A 604 -4.43 -23.41 22.23
N ASN A 605 -4.28 -24.36 23.17
CA ASN A 605 -5.40 -24.98 23.86
C ASN A 605 -6.11 -24.01 24.85
N LYS A 606 -6.65 -22.91 24.32
CA LYS A 606 -7.35 -21.84 25.05
C LYS A 606 -8.61 -21.37 24.30
N PRO A 607 -9.59 -20.81 25.02
CA PRO A 607 -10.72 -20.09 24.42
C PRO A 607 -10.26 -18.94 23.53
N MET A 608 -11.00 -18.66 22.45
CA MET A 608 -10.72 -17.58 21.50
C MET A 608 -11.88 -16.60 21.44
N SER A 609 -11.60 -15.30 21.31
CA SER A 609 -12.65 -14.28 21.19
C SER A 609 -13.33 -14.32 19.81
N ILE A 610 -14.66 -14.41 19.80
CA ILE A 610 -15.49 -14.42 18.58
C ILE A 610 -16.12 -13.03 18.37
N THR A 611 -16.64 -12.45 19.45
CA THR A 611 -17.16 -11.07 19.53
C THR A 611 -16.72 -10.43 20.85
N THR A 612 -17.10 -9.17 21.12
CA THR A 612 -16.79 -8.49 22.38
C THR A 612 -17.45 -9.14 23.60
N LYS A 613 -18.48 -9.97 23.38
CA LYS A 613 -19.27 -10.64 24.42
C LYS A 613 -19.22 -12.17 24.36
N GLN A 614 -18.56 -12.77 23.37
CA GLN A 614 -18.55 -14.22 23.17
C GLN A 614 -17.16 -14.77 22.88
N THR A 615 -16.88 -15.93 23.46
CA THR A 615 -15.68 -16.73 23.24
C THR A 615 -16.03 -18.13 22.73
N SER A 616 -15.13 -18.72 21.94
CA SER A 616 -15.15 -20.15 21.62
C SER A 616 -14.67 -20.95 22.82
N SER A 617 -15.16 -22.18 22.98
CA SER A 617 -14.55 -23.12 23.92
C SER A 617 -13.10 -23.43 23.52
N ALA A 618 -12.31 -23.92 24.47
CA ALA A 618 -10.96 -24.41 24.19
C ALA A 618 -10.99 -25.67 23.30
N PRO A 619 -9.97 -25.92 22.46
CA PRO A 619 -9.89 -27.09 21.58
C PRO A 619 -10.13 -28.44 22.27
N ASN A 620 -9.54 -28.67 23.45
CA ASN A 620 -9.77 -29.91 24.19
C ASN A 620 -11.25 -30.11 24.58
N ILE A 621 -11.93 -29.05 25.02
CA ILE A 621 -13.35 -29.09 25.36
C ILE A 621 -14.21 -29.39 24.12
N ILE A 622 -13.89 -28.78 22.98
CA ILE A 622 -14.60 -29.03 21.71
C ILE A 622 -14.43 -30.51 21.29
N ALA A 623 -13.20 -31.02 21.37
CA ALA A 623 -12.90 -32.41 21.02
C ALA A 623 -13.69 -33.40 21.88
N ILE A 624 -13.74 -33.17 23.20
CA ILE A 624 -14.48 -34.03 24.13
C ILE A 624 -15.99 -33.96 23.88
N ILE A 625 -16.56 -32.75 23.74
CA ILE A 625 -18.02 -32.58 23.52
C ILE A 625 -18.48 -33.30 22.25
N LEU A 626 -17.74 -33.18 21.14
CA LEU A 626 -18.08 -33.87 19.90
C LEU A 626 -17.87 -35.38 20.01
N SER A 627 -16.86 -35.84 20.75
CA SER A 627 -16.60 -37.26 20.96
C SER A 627 -17.70 -37.95 21.77
N LEU A 628 -18.24 -37.26 22.79
CA LEU A 628 -19.35 -37.75 23.62
C LEU A 628 -20.66 -37.91 22.82
N ALA A 629 -20.83 -37.13 21.75
CA ALA A 629 -22.01 -37.22 20.89
C ALA A 629 -22.05 -38.54 20.11
N SER A 630 -20.89 -39.13 19.77
CA SER A 630 -20.80 -40.32 18.92
C SER A 630 -21.51 -40.12 17.58
N LEU A 631 -21.11 -39.07 16.86
CA LEU A 631 -21.73 -38.66 15.60
C LEU A 631 -21.56 -39.70 14.49
N GLU A 632 -22.64 -39.94 13.75
CA GLU A 632 -22.70 -40.83 12.59
C GLU A 632 -23.04 -40.08 11.30
N ILE A 633 -22.75 -40.71 10.16
CA ILE A 633 -23.06 -40.16 8.84
C ILE A 633 -24.59 -40.05 8.70
N GLY A 634 -25.08 -38.87 8.30
CA GLY A 634 -26.50 -38.59 8.16
C GLY A 634 -27.20 -38.01 9.39
N ASP A 635 -26.48 -37.84 10.51
CA ASP A 635 -27.07 -37.31 11.74
C ASP A 635 -27.66 -35.90 11.56
N LYS A 636 -28.75 -35.65 12.29
CA LYS A 636 -29.38 -34.33 12.40
C LYS A 636 -29.06 -33.68 13.74
N LEU A 637 -28.32 -32.58 13.70
CA LEU A 637 -27.76 -31.91 14.86
C LEU A 637 -28.42 -30.55 15.11
N LEU A 638 -28.64 -30.23 16.39
CA LEU A 638 -29.07 -28.91 16.84
C LEU A 638 -28.02 -28.27 17.74
N PHE A 639 -27.59 -27.05 17.42
CA PHE A 639 -26.72 -26.24 18.26
C PHE A 639 -27.49 -25.04 18.81
N ILE A 640 -27.63 -24.96 20.13
CA ILE A 640 -28.16 -23.80 20.83
C ILE A 640 -26.99 -22.87 21.19
N GLY A 641 -26.86 -21.78 20.44
CA GLY A 641 -25.79 -20.77 20.54
C GLY A 641 -24.87 -20.74 19.31
N ALA A 642 -24.68 -19.54 18.74
CA ALA A 642 -23.91 -19.30 17.51
C ALA A 642 -22.42 -18.96 17.78
N LYS A 643 -21.72 -19.82 18.54
CA LYS A 643 -20.30 -19.65 18.94
C LYS A 643 -19.29 -19.89 17.79
N GLY A 644 -19.37 -19.09 16.74
CA GLY A 644 -18.29 -18.90 15.77
C GLY A 644 -18.14 -19.98 14.69
N GLY A 645 -19.11 -20.89 14.49
CA GLY A 645 -19.17 -21.79 13.32
C GLY A 645 -18.14 -22.93 13.25
N TYR A 646 -17.06 -22.88 14.04
CA TYR A 646 -15.99 -23.89 14.00
C TYR A 646 -16.47 -25.27 14.47
N ILE A 647 -17.15 -25.36 15.62
CA ILE A 647 -17.67 -26.64 16.14
C ILE A 647 -18.73 -27.26 15.20
N GLN A 648 -19.56 -26.42 14.57
CA GLN A 648 -20.52 -26.87 13.56
C GLN A 648 -19.81 -27.44 12.33
N SER A 649 -18.71 -26.82 11.90
CA SER A 649 -17.96 -27.29 10.72
C SER A 649 -17.22 -28.60 10.99
N LEU A 650 -16.69 -28.77 12.21
CA LEU A 650 -16.13 -30.05 12.65
C LEU A 650 -17.17 -31.16 12.65
N ALA A 651 -18.37 -30.88 13.15
CA ALA A 651 -19.48 -31.82 13.14
C ALA A 651 -19.96 -32.13 11.71
N ALA A 652 -20.06 -31.12 10.85
CA ALA A 652 -20.44 -31.26 9.44
C ALA A 652 -19.52 -32.21 8.67
N GLN A 653 -18.21 -32.11 8.91
CA GLN A 653 -17.22 -32.99 8.31
C GLN A 653 -17.45 -34.47 8.65
N ILE A 654 -17.99 -34.76 9.83
CA ILE A 654 -18.19 -36.13 10.32
C ILE A 654 -19.51 -36.70 9.82
N ILE A 655 -20.59 -35.92 9.92
CA ILE A 655 -21.93 -36.37 9.54
C ILE A 655 -22.15 -36.43 8.01
N GLY A 656 -21.26 -35.82 7.24
CA GLY A 656 -21.29 -35.89 5.78
C GLY A 656 -22.45 -35.09 5.14
N SER A 657 -22.51 -35.11 3.82
CA SER A 657 -23.47 -34.34 3.01
C SER A 657 -24.92 -34.79 3.18
N SER A 658 -25.15 -36.00 3.69
CA SER A 658 -26.46 -36.53 4.05
C SER A 658 -26.98 -36.02 5.42
N GLY A 659 -26.10 -35.44 6.24
CA GLY A 659 -26.45 -34.90 7.56
C GLY A 659 -27.08 -33.52 7.50
N ASN A 660 -27.53 -33.02 8.65
CA ASN A 660 -28.13 -31.69 8.75
C ASN A 660 -27.76 -31.01 10.06
N ILE A 661 -27.34 -29.75 10.00
CA ILE A 661 -27.00 -28.94 11.18
C ILE A 661 -27.90 -27.72 11.25
N ILE A 662 -28.62 -27.60 12.37
CA ILE A 662 -29.43 -26.43 12.69
C ILE A 662 -28.75 -25.70 13.84
N SER A 663 -28.50 -24.40 13.68
CA SER A 663 -27.96 -23.54 14.73
C SER A 663 -28.95 -22.44 15.09
N TYR A 664 -29.30 -22.34 16.38
CA TYR A 664 -30.26 -21.38 16.91
C TYR A 664 -29.59 -20.43 17.90
N SER A 665 -29.77 -19.11 17.74
CA SER A 665 -29.22 -18.12 18.67
C SER A 665 -30.03 -16.83 18.69
N THR A 666 -29.98 -16.11 19.82
CA THR A 666 -30.53 -14.76 19.97
C THR A 666 -29.59 -13.67 19.43
N ASP A 667 -28.32 -14.00 19.17
CA ASP A 667 -27.36 -13.08 18.57
C ASP A 667 -27.45 -13.10 17.05
N THR A 668 -28.26 -12.20 16.49
CA THR A 668 -28.48 -12.05 15.04
C THR A 668 -27.19 -11.73 14.29
N LYS A 669 -26.28 -10.95 14.88
CA LYS A 669 -25.00 -10.58 14.25
C LYS A 669 -24.06 -11.76 14.15
N ALA A 670 -23.99 -12.59 15.20
CA ALA A 670 -23.20 -13.83 15.16
C ALA A 670 -23.74 -14.81 14.09
N ILE A 671 -25.06 -14.90 13.94
CA ILE A 671 -25.72 -15.73 12.93
C ILE A 671 -25.36 -15.29 11.51
N GLU A 672 -25.49 -14.00 11.18
CA GLU A 672 -25.16 -13.49 9.84
C GLU A 672 -23.68 -13.70 9.49
N LYS A 673 -22.80 -13.43 10.46
CA LYS A 673 -21.36 -13.66 10.30
C LYS A 673 -21.05 -15.14 10.04
N ASN A 674 -21.58 -16.05 10.85
CA ASN A 674 -21.33 -17.48 10.69
C ASN A 674 -21.94 -18.03 9.41
N LYS A 675 -23.15 -17.57 9.02
CA LYS A 675 -23.78 -17.92 7.74
C LYS A 675 -22.89 -17.52 6.56
N THR A 676 -22.25 -16.35 6.64
CA THR A 676 -21.32 -15.88 5.60
C THR A 676 -20.05 -16.73 5.58
N ILE A 677 -19.41 -16.95 6.73
CA ILE A 677 -18.15 -17.73 6.83
C ILE A 677 -18.39 -19.17 6.40
N CYS A 678 -19.34 -19.88 7.00
CA CYS A 678 -19.64 -21.28 6.69
C CYS A 678 -20.31 -21.48 5.32
N GLY A 679 -20.91 -20.43 4.75
CA GLY A 679 -21.57 -20.51 3.44
C GLY A 679 -20.65 -20.18 2.27
N THR A 680 -19.67 -19.28 2.45
CA THR A 680 -18.81 -18.80 1.36
C THR A 680 -17.37 -19.28 1.46
N LYS A 681 -16.90 -19.64 2.67
CA LYS A 681 -15.49 -20.03 2.92
C LYS A 681 -15.30 -21.51 3.25
N THR A 682 -16.37 -22.28 3.35
CA THR A 682 -16.32 -23.71 3.70
C THR A 682 -17.31 -24.50 2.84
N PRO A 683 -17.08 -25.80 2.60
CA PRO A 683 -17.97 -26.60 1.76
C PRO A 683 -19.26 -27.03 2.48
N TYR A 684 -19.42 -26.69 3.75
CA TYR A 684 -20.49 -27.25 4.60
C TYR A 684 -21.80 -26.46 4.55
N GLY A 685 -21.83 -25.33 3.82
CA GLY A 685 -22.98 -24.41 3.80
C GLY A 685 -24.30 -25.06 3.39
N SER A 686 -24.29 -26.09 2.54
CA SER A 686 -25.49 -26.78 2.06
C SER A 686 -26.27 -27.52 3.13
N ILE A 687 -25.59 -27.97 4.20
CA ILE A 687 -26.21 -28.72 5.31
C ILE A 687 -26.36 -27.86 6.57
N MET A 688 -26.00 -26.57 6.52
CA MET A 688 -26.03 -25.68 7.67
C MET A 688 -27.16 -24.66 7.59
N THR A 689 -28.12 -24.79 8.50
CA THR A 689 -29.21 -23.83 8.66
C THR A 689 -28.98 -22.97 9.91
N TRP A 690 -29.05 -21.65 9.75
CA TRP A 690 -28.86 -20.68 10.82
C TRP A 690 -30.16 -19.93 11.11
N ILE A 691 -30.63 -19.95 12.35
CA ILE A 691 -31.95 -19.44 12.76
C ILE A 691 -31.79 -18.43 13.90
N SER A 692 -32.36 -17.25 13.73
CA SER A 692 -32.43 -16.22 14.78
C SER A 692 -33.70 -16.31 15.62
N GLY A 693 -33.51 -16.15 16.92
CA GLY A 693 -34.54 -16.17 17.95
C GLY A 693 -34.60 -14.89 18.77
N THR A 694 -35.71 -14.68 19.47
CA THR A 694 -35.82 -13.64 20.51
C THR A 694 -35.48 -14.18 21.89
N ASP A 695 -35.71 -15.48 22.11
CA ASP A 695 -35.40 -16.17 23.36
C ASP A 695 -34.82 -17.57 23.05
N ILE A 696 -33.78 -17.98 23.77
CA ILE A 696 -33.20 -19.32 23.65
C ILE A 696 -34.21 -20.41 24.06
N PHE A 697 -35.17 -20.11 24.93
CA PHE A 697 -36.21 -21.04 25.37
C PHE A 697 -37.38 -21.16 24.37
N ASP A 698 -37.49 -20.25 23.41
CA ASP A 698 -38.51 -20.34 22.35
C ASP A 698 -38.08 -21.36 21.29
N THR A 699 -38.75 -22.52 21.28
CA THR A 699 -38.49 -23.62 20.34
C THR A 699 -39.48 -23.68 19.18
N SER A 700 -40.42 -22.73 19.08
CA SER A 700 -41.48 -22.74 18.06
C SER A 700 -40.93 -22.86 16.63
N LYS A 701 -39.86 -22.14 16.33
CA LYS A 701 -39.16 -22.19 15.03
C LYS A 701 -38.37 -23.47 14.79
N LEU A 702 -38.09 -24.25 15.83
CA LEU A 702 -37.31 -25.49 15.75
C LEU A 702 -38.20 -26.71 15.51
N GLN A 703 -39.47 -26.65 15.92
CA GLN A 703 -40.43 -27.75 15.74
C GLN A 703 -40.65 -28.12 14.27
N SER A 704 -40.58 -27.15 13.35
CA SER A 704 -40.71 -27.37 11.90
C SER A 704 -39.57 -28.20 11.30
N PHE A 705 -38.43 -28.32 11.99
CA PHE A 705 -37.30 -29.13 11.55
C PHE A 705 -37.39 -30.59 12.05
N GLY A 706 -38.42 -30.96 12.83
CA GLY A 706 -38.54 -32.31 13.37
C GLY A 706 -37.54 -32.61 14.49
N LYS A 707 -37.30 -33.91 14.74
CA LYS A 707 -36.46 -34.36 15.87
C LYS A 707 -34.99 -34.53 15.49
N PHE A 708 -34.10 -34.34 16.47
CA PHE A 708 -32.64 -34.33 16.33
C PHE A 708 -32.00 -35.57 16.95
N ASP A 709 -30.92 -36.05 16.33
CA ASP A 709 -30.09 -37.15 16.81
C ASP A 709 -29.18 -36.67 17.95
N CYS A 710 -28.67 -35.43 17.86
CA CYS A 710 -27.92 -34.81 18.96
C CYS A 710 -28.18 -33.30 19.10
N ILE A 711 -28.30 -32.83 20.34
CA ILE A 711 -28.48 -31.42 20.70
C ILE A 711 -27.28 -30.95 21.53
N PHE A 712 -26.63 -29.87 21.11
CA PHE A 712 -25.52 -29.23 21.81
C PHE A 712 -25.95 -27.88 22.36
N VAL A 713 -25.77 -27.66 23.67
CA VAL A 713 -25.98 -26.34 24.28
C VAL A 713 -24.62 -25.65 24.44
N ASN A 714 -24.34 -24.73 23.53
CA ASN A 714 -23.08 -24.00 23.44
C ASN A 714 -23.07 -22.77 24.36
N GLY A 715 -23.67 -22.83 25.55
CA GLY A 715 -23.82 -21.68 26.45
C GLY A 715 -24.13 -22.12 27.85
N ARG A 716 -24.04 -21.20 28.81
CA ARG A 716 -24.47 -21.48 30.19
C ARG A 716 -25.97 -21.67 30.20
N MET A 717 -26.46 -22.70 30.87
CA MET A 717 -27.87 -22.97 31.04
C MET A 717 -28.15 -23.38 32.49
N PRO A 718 -29.12 -22.76 33.19
CA PRO A 718 -29.41 -23.08 34.58
C PRO A 718 -29.99 -24.49 34.76
N GLU A 719 -30.88 -24.89 33.86
CA GLU A 719 -31.50 -26.22 33.80
C GLU A 719 -31.90 -26.55 32.36
N ILE A 720 -32.10 -27.83 32.06
CA ILE A 720 -32.46 -28.26 30.70
C ILE A 720 -33.97 -28.10 30.50
N PRO A 721 -34.41 -27.27 29.53
CA PRO A 721 -35.84 -27.12 29.24
C PRO A 721 -36.43 -28.44 28.73
N LYS A 722 -37.63 -28.79 29.22
CA LYS A 722 -38.37 -29.98 28.74
C LYS A 722 -38.56 -29.96 27.22
N GLN A 723 -38.73 -28.77 26.64
CA GLN A 723 -38.90 -28.57 25.20
C GLN A 723 -37.69 -29.09 24.39
N TYR A 724 -36.47 -29.04 24.92
CA TYR A 724 -35.31 -29.59 24.22
C TYR A 724 -35.31 -31.12 24.22
N VAL A 725 -35.77 -31.74 25.32
CA VAL A 725 -35.94 -33.20 25.43
C VAL A 725 -37.01 -33.69 24.45
N GLU A 726 -38.07 -32.90 24.22
CA GLU A 726 -39.12 -33.20 23.24
C GLU A 726 -38.59 -33.22 21.80
N LEU A 727 -37.63 -32.33 21.49
CA LEU A 727 -36.96 -32.26 20.18
C LEU A 727 -35.96 -33.40 19.93
N MET A 728 -35.61 -34.21 20.93
CA MET A 728 -34.71 -35.36 20.75
C MET A 728 -35.44 -36.58 20.14
N LYS A 729 -34.78 -37.27 19.21
CA LYS A 729 -35.17 -38.62 18.77
C LYS A 729 -35.00 -39.63 19.90
N LEU A 730 -35.65 -40.80 19.77
CA LEU A 730 -35.40 -41.93 20.67
C LEU A 730 -33.91 -42.33 20.54
N HIS A 731 -33.24 -42.58 21.66
CA HIS A 731 -31.79 -42.79 21.78
C HIS A 731 -30.90 -41.59 21.42
N GLY A 732 -31.48 -40.45 21.02
CA GLY A 732 -30.74 -39.22 20.78
C GLY A 732 -30.08 -38.67 22.06
N LYS A 733 -29.07 -37.81 21.89
CA LYS A 733 -28.30 -37.24 22.99
C LYS A 733 -28.45 -35.72 23.10
N LEU A 734 -28.35 -35.20 24.31
CA LEU A 734 -28.24 -33.77 24.59
C LEU A 734 -27.01 -33.55 25.48
N ILE A 735 -26.12 -32.67 25.02
CA ILE A 735 -24.87 -32.35 25.71
C ILE A 735 -24.90 -30.88 26.09
N ALA A 736 -24.90 -30.61 27.38
CA ALA A 736 -25.06 -29.26 27.90
C ALA A 736 -24.25 -29.03 29.19
N PRO A 737 -23.65 -27.84 29.34
CA PRO A 737 -23.08 -27.43 30.61
C PRO A 737 -24.15 -26.75 31.48
N ILE A 738 -24.55 -27.42 32.55
CA ILE A 738 -25.65 -27.04 33.44
C ILE A 738 -25.10 -26.51 34.76
N GLY A 739 -25.63 -25.37 35.23
CA GLY A 739 -25.29 -24.80 36.52
C GLY A 739 -25.24 -23.27 36.52
N ASP A 740 -24.78 -22.73 37.65
CA ASP A 740 -24.72 -21.28 37.91
C ASP A 740 -23.28 -20.73 37.86
N ASN A 741 -23.10 -19.47 38.28
CA ASN A 741 -21.79 -18.81 38.28
C ASN A 741 -20.76 -19.40 39.27
N SER A 742 -21.18 -20.30 40.17
CA SER A 742 -20.35 -20.89 41.21
C SER A 742 -19.99 -22.36 40.94
N ARG A 743 -20.87 -23.11 40.27
CA ARG A 743 -20.65 -24.52 39.94
C ARG A 743 -21.35 -24.89 38.63
N GLN A 744 -20.56 -25.35 37.66
CA GLN A 744 -21.03 -25.85 36.37
C GLN A 744 -20.65 -27.33 36.20
N LYS A 745 -21.60 -28.15 35.77
CA LYS A 745 -21.44 -29.58 35.46
C LYS A 745 -21.73 -29.81 33.99
N PHE A 746 -20.96 -30.67 33.33
CA PHE A 746 -21.29 -31.11 31.97
C PHE A 746 -22.14 -32.38 32.05
N LEU A 747 -23.34 -32.31 31.48
CA LEU A 747 -24.28 -33.44 31.42
C LEU A 747 -24.41 -33.95 29.99
N VAL A 748 -24.41 -35.28 29.86
CA VAL A 748 -24.88 -35.99 28.68
C VAL A 748 -26.21 -36.64 29.05
N ILE A 749 -27.28 -36.22 28.40
CA ILE A 749 -28.62 -36.78 28.56
C ILE A 749 -28.93 -37.63 27.34
N GLN A 750 -29.36 -38.87 27.55
CA GLN A 750 -29.83 -39.76 26.50
C GLN A 750 -31.31 -40.05 26.68
N LYS A 751 -32.09 -39.99 25.60
CA LYS A 751 -33.52 -40.27 25.62
C LYS A 751 -33.77 -41.78 25.50
N GLU A 752 -34.50 -42.34 26.45
CA GLU A 752 -34.88 -43.76 26.48
C GLU A 752 -36.41 -43.91 26.33
N GLU A 753 -36.90 -45.14 26.19
CA GLU A 753 -38.35 -45.40 26.03
C GLU A 753 -39.17 -44.95 27.25
N GLU A 754 -38.59 -45.07 28.45
CA GLU A 754 -39.22 -44.73 29.74
C GLU A 754 -38.57 -43.53 30.44
N GLY A 755 -38.09 -42.53 29.68
CA GLY A 755 -37.62 -41.26 30.24
C GLY A 755 -36.26 -40.80 29.72
N ILE A 756 -35.43 -40.27 30.62
CA ILE A 756 -34.10 -39.76 30.29
C ILE A 756 -33.04 -40.37 31.21
N LYS A 757 -31.88 -40.67 30.64
CA LYS A 757 -30.69 -41.11 31.37
C LYS A 757 -29.66 -40.01 31.38
N GLU A 758 -29.24 -39.58 32.56
CA GLU A 758 -28.26 -38.51 32.75
C GLU A 758 -26.91 -39.07 33.17
N ARG A 759 -25.84 -38.56 32.55
CA ARG A 759 -24.45 -38.85 32.91
C ARG A 759 -23.67 -37.55 33.08
N GLU A 760 -23.13 -37.33 34.28
CA GLU A 760 -22.21 -36.22 34.57
C GLU A 760 -20.79 -36.59 34.13
N ILE A 761 -20.12 -35.65 33.44
CA ILE A 761 -18.71 -35.78 33.05
C ILE A 761 -17.85 -34.98 34.03
N SER A 762 -17.38 -35.66 35.07
CA SER A 762 -16.61 -35.08 36.17
C SER A 762 -15.33 -34.36 35.71
N GLU A 763 -14.72 -34.85 34.65
CA GLU A 763 -13.45 -34.41 34.05
C GLU A 763 -13.57 -33.01 33.40
N LEU A 764 -14.79 -32.55 33.13
CA LEU A 764 -15.09 -31.23 32.55
C LEU A 764 -15.63 -30.23 33.57
N SER A 765 -15.64 -30.58 34.86
CA SER A 765 -16.13 -29.72 35.94
C SER A 765 -15.15 -28.56 36.16
N LEU A 766 -15.39 -27.43 35.51
CA LEU A 766 -14.54 -26.24 35.59
C LEU A 766 -15.30 -25.04 36.16
N ILE A 767 -14.70 -24.38 37.15
CA ILE A 767 -15.10 -23.05 37.62
C ILE A 767 -14.45 -22.04 36.66
N PHE A 768 -15.22 -21.42 35.75
CA PHE A 768 -14.74 -20.26 35.00
C PHE A 768 -15.77 -19.14 34.94
N GLY A 769 -15.31 -17.94 35.29
CA GLY A 769 -16.07 -16.72 35.40
C GLY A 769 -16.30 -15.96 34.09
N LEU A 770 -17.10 -14.91 34.28
CA LEU A 770 -17.63 -13.85 33.41
C LEU A 770 -18.89 -14.15 32.57
N PRO A 771 -19.86 -13.20 32.56
CA PRO A 771 -21.25 -13.42 32.16
C PRO A 771 -21.49 -13.13 30.67
N VAL A 772 -22.71 -13.47 30.23
CA VAL A 772 -23.33 -13.20 28.91
C VAL A 772 -23.29 -11.72 28.52
#